data_AF-A0A5C4XX11-F1
#
_entry.id   AF-A0A5C4XX11-F1
#
_cell.length_a   1.000
_cell.length_b   1.000
_cell.length_c   1.000
_cell.angle_alpha   90.00
_cell.angle_beta   90.00
_cell.angle_gamma   90.00
#
_symmetry.space_group_name_H-M   'P 1'
#
loop_
_entity.id
_entity.type
_entity.pdbx_description
1 polymer ?
#
loop_
_entity_poly.entity_id
_entity_poly.type
_entity_poly.pdbx_seq_one_letter_code
_entity_poly.pdbx_strand_id
1 'polypeptide(L)'
;MAGLQDAAELLDAWGRHLAEVLGGGGRLLAAGNGGSAAEAQHLTAELVGRFVAERRPLSAIALHAETSSTTAIGNDYGAAEVFARQVQAHGRPGDVLLLLSTSGRSENVVRAAQAGRRAGLRVWALTGPAHSPLAEASDEVLRVGEPGSSTSAVQEGHLVVVHALCAAVDAHLLGTTTSAAAPAPAAAAAVSSAPLDVRPSAARAPRAAGVRRPRVVVVGDAVLDRDLLGRSDRVAPDAPVPVVDLTGLDESPGGAGLTALLVAGRAQTSLVAPVADDDAGRRLREGLEGAAEPVEVVALGHAGGTRTKTRVRVAGQSLVRLDEGGPATPVDVEASVLAEALADADVVLVSDYGAGTTRDPVVREALAAAARRVPVVWDPHPRGGAPVPGCALVTPNLSEARAAASQAVAGASPDVLAEHLASTWGVRGVCVTTGAQGAWLASPGTDAVFAPAAVVAGGDPCGAGDSFAASAAVSLATGRVLSEAVVAAVADASAWVAGGGASGWRAAQREAASLGAAAASTAERSAPSSAADVVARVRATGGTVVATGGCFDVLHAGHVATLEAARRLGDALVVLLNADSSVRRLKGPTRPVNDEVDRARVLAALDCVDAVVVFSEDDPRTALADLRPDVWAKGGDYGGAELPEAPLVRGWGGRVVLLPYLDGRSTTSILARGAVPSVTPATSKHQETTS
;
A
#
# COMPACT_ATOMS: atom_id res chain seq x y z
N MET A 1 -10.50 -30.06 21.01
CA MET A 1 -11.84 -29.52 20.65
C MET A 1 -12.37 -28.58 21.73
N ALA A 2 -12.61 -29.04 22.98
CA ALA A 2 -13.17 -28.23 24.08
C ALA A 2 -12.80 -26.73 24.11
N GLY A 3 -11.52 -26.38 24.33
CA GLY A 3 -11.06 -24.97 24.45
C GLY A 3 -11.21 -24.06 23.21
N LEU A 4 -11.75 -24.58 22.09
CA LEU A 4 -12.17 -23.81 20.91
C LEU A 4 -13.68 -23.51 20.92
N GLN A 5 -14.49 -24.32 21.62
CA GLN A 5 -15.91 -24.02 21.88
C GLN A 5 -16.06 -23.05 23.05
N ASP A 6 -15.34 -23.26 24.17
CA ASP A 6 -15.35 -22.36 25.33
C ASP A 6 -15.02 -20.90 24.93
N ALA A 7 -14.07 -20.74 24.00
CA ALA A 7 -13.66 -19.45 23.46
C ALA A 7 -14.72 -18.81 22.53
N ALA A 8 -15.50 -19.63 21.80
CA ALA A 8 -16.58 -19.16 20.93
C ALA A 8 -17.83 -18.76 21.75
N GLU A 9 -18.16 -19.51 22.80
CA GLU A 9 -19.29 -19.20 23.69
C GLU A 9 -19.05 -17.90 24.48
N LEU A 10 -17.83 -17.67 24.97
CA LEU A 10 -17.47 -16.41 25.61
C LEU A 10 -17.46 -15.23 24.61
N LEU A 11 -17.04 -15.46 23.36
CA LEU A 11 -17.11 -14.46 22.30
C LEU A 11 -18.55 -14.06 21.93
N ASP A 12 -19.47 -15.01 21.86
CA ASP A 12 -20.89 -14.72 21.62
C ASP A 12 -21.52 -13.97 22.80
N ALA A 13 -21.16 -14.34 24.04
CA ALA A 13 -21.59 -13.62 25.24
C ALA A 13 -21.07 -12.17 25.27
N TRP A 14 -19.81 -11.94 24.92
CA TRP A 14 -19.24 -10.59 24.78
C TRP A 14 -19.89 -9.81 23.63
N GLY A 15 -20.14 -10.46 22.48
CA GLY A 15 -20.82 -9.84 21.34
C GLY A 15 -22.23 -9.37 21.69
N ARG A 16 -22.97 -10.19 22.45
CA ARG A 16 -24.31 -9.86 22.93
C ARG A 16 -24.30 -8.71 23.95
N HIS A 17 -23.45 -8.78 24.96
CA HIS A 17 -23.36 -7.72 25.97
C HIS A 17 -22.89 -6.38 25.36
N LEU A 18 -21.95 -6.42 24.41
CA LEU A 18 -21.48 -5.23 23.72
C LEU A 18 -22.55 -4.68 22.76
N ALA A 19 -23.32 -5.55 22.09
CA ALA A 19 -24.52 -5.15 21.33
C ALA A 19 -25.58 -4.50 22.22
N GLU A 20 -25.78 -4.97 23.46
CA GLU A 20 -26.70 -4.35 24.44
C GLU A 20 -26.18 -2.96 24.89
N VAL A 21 -24.90 -2.83 25.27
CA VAL A 21 -24.32 -1.56 25.74
C VAL A 21 -24.29 -0.51 24.63
N LEU A 22 -23.79 -0.86 23.44
CA LEU A 22 -23.79 0.03 22.26
C LEU A 22 -25.21 0.23 21.70
N GLY A 23 -26.11 -0.71 21.99
CA GLY A 23 -27.56 -0.64 21.75
C GLY A 23 -28.25 0.43 22.60
N GLY A 24 -27.91 0.49 23.89
CA GLY A 24 -28.40 1.46 24.87
C GLY A 24 -27.75 2.85 24.82
N GLY A 25 -26.71 3.04 23.99
CA GLY A 25 -26.00 4.32 23.85
C GLY A 25 -24.82 4.50 24.81
N GLY A 26 -24.41 3.45 25.52
CA GLY A 26 -23.08 3.36 26.13
C GLY A 26 -21.99 3.22 25.06
N ARG A 27 -20.74 3.13 25.48
CA ARG A 27 -19.57 3.05 24.58
C ARG A 27 -18.60 1.94 24.90
N LEU A 28 -17.83 1.59 23.88
CA LEU A 28 -16.59 0.84 24.01
C LEU A 28 -15.42 1.82 24.10
N LEU A 29 -14.60 1.69 25.14
CA LEU A 29 -13.24 2.19 25.14
C LEU A 29 -12.30 1.02 24.82
N ALA A 30 -11.39 1.19 23.88
CA ALA A 30 -10.41 0.18 23.50
C ALA A 30 -8.98 0.70 23.67
N ALA A 31 -8.10 -0.08 24.30
CA ALA A 31 -6.70 0.29 24.50
C ALA A 31 -5.75 -0.90 24.47
N GLY A 32 -4.51 -0.64 24.05
CA GLY A 32 -3.42 -1.60 23.93
C GLY A 32 -2.15 -0.88 23.46
N ASN A 33 -1.01 -1.58 23.43
CA ASN A 33 0.27 -1.02 22.99
C ASN A 33 0.72 -1.62 21.66
N GLY A 34 1.35 -0.83 20.78
CA GLY A 34 1.94 -1.32 19.52
C GLY A 34 0.92 -2.01 18.61
N GLY A 35 1.16 -3.26 18.22
CA GLY A 35 0.19 -4.05 17.46
C GLY A 35 -1.17 -4.20 18.17
N SER A 36 -1.21 -4.11 19.50
CA SER A 36 -2.45 -4.11 20.31
C SER A 36 -3.15 -2.77 20.35
N ALA A 37 -2.45 -1.69 20.01
CA ALA A 37 -3.07 -0.41 19.70
C ALA A 37 -3.77 -0.51 18.33
N ALA A 38 -3.06 -0.93 17.29
CA ALA A 38 -3.61 -1.06 15.93
C ALA A 38 -4.91 -1.89 15.85
N GLU A 39 -5.06 -2.92 16.70
CA GLU A 39 -6.32 -3.68 16.78
C GLU A 39 -7.41 -3.06 17.64
N ALA A 40 -7.05 -2.33 18.70
CA ALA A 40 -8.01 -1.50 19.40
C ALA A 40 -8.58 -0.43 18.45
N GLN A 41 -7.75 0.12 17.56
CA GLN A 41 -8.12 1.01 16.47
C GLN A 41 -9.03 0.29 15.46
N HIS A 42 -8.60 -0.87 14.95
CA HIS A 42 -9.37 -1.66 13.98
C HIS A 42 -10.76 -2.05 14.50
N LEU A 43 -10.86 -2.55 15.73
CA LEU A 43 -12.13 -2.84 16.40
C LEU A 43 -13.04 -1.61 16.46
N THR A 44 -12.49 -0.45 16.82
CA THR A 44 -13.29 0.77 16.91
C THR A 44 -13.74 1.27 15.53
N ALA A 45 -12.92 1.09 14.48
CA ALA A 45 -13.27 1.44 13.11
C ALA A 45 -14.42 0.56 12.57
N GLU A 46 -14.36 -0.76 12.76
CA GLU A 46 -15.40 -1.73 12.35
C GLU A 46 -16.73 -1.52 13.09
N LEU A 47 -16.70 -0.97 14.32
CA LEU A 47 -17.88 -0.65 15.12
C LEU A 47 -18.46 0.75 14.81
N VAL A 48 -17.62 1.76 14.56
CA VAL A 48 -18.06 3.10 14.15
C VAL A 48 -18.58 3.09 12.71
N GLY A 49 -17.91 2.36 11.81
CA GLY A 49 -18.37 2.07 10.46
C GLY A 49 -19.30 0.84 10.42
N ARG A 50 -19.21 0.08 9.33
CA ARG A 50 -19.90 -1.20 9.13
C ARG A 50 -18.86 -2.31 8.96
N PHE A 51 -19.11 -3.49 9.54
CA PHE A 51 -18.20 -4.63 9.41
C PHE A 51 -18.54 -5.52 8.20
N VAL A 52 -19.73 -6.14 8.20
CA VAL A 52 -20.21 -6.94 7.04
C VAL A 52 -21.61 -6.51 6.61
N ALA A 53 -22.51 -6.27 7.54
CA ALA A 53 -23.87 -5.81 7.27
C ALA A 53 -24.02 -4.31 7.53
N GLU A 54 -24.93 -3.67 6.81
CA GLU A 54 -25.23 -2.25 7.03
C GLU A 54 -26.03 -2.06 8.32
N ARG A 55 -25.53 -1.21 9.22
CA ARG A 55 -26.17 -0.89 10.50
C ARG A 55 -25.87 0.54 10.92
N ARG A 56 -26.52 1.00 12.00
CA ARG A 56 -26.19 2.29 12.62
C ARG A 56 -24.73 2.29 13.14
N PRO A 57 -24.04 3.45 13.12
CA PRO A 57 -22.72 3.59 13.74
C PRO A 57 -22.82 3.39 15.26
N LEU A 58 -21.77 2.85 15.87
CA LEU A 58 -21.71 2.55 17.31
C LEU A 58 -20.62 3.39 17.99
N SER A 59 -20.80 3.72 19.28
CA SER A 59 -19.85 4.56 20.01
C SER A 59 -18.64 3.74 20.49
N ALA A 60 -17.55 3.75 19.71
CA ALA A 60 -16.31 3.08 20.06
C ALA A 60 -15.12 4.07 19.95
N ILE A 61 -14.22 4.08 20.94
CA ILE A 61 -13.10 5.02 21.04
C ILE A 61 -11.79 4.28 21.33
N ALA A 62 -10.80 4.43 20.45
CA ALA A 62 -9.44 3.95 20.64
C ALA A 62 -8.61 4.98 21.45
N LEU A 63 -8.24 4.64 22.69
CA LEU A 63 -7.57 5.56 23.65
C LEU A 63 -6.09 5.86 23.34
N HIS A 64 -5.69 5.71 22.09
CA HIS A 64 -4.35 6.02 21.58
C HIS A 64 -4.39 6.75 20.22
N ALA A 65 -5.57 6.88 19.60
CA ALA A 65 -5.72 7.42 18.26
C ALA A 65 -5.79 8.96 18.22
N GLU A 66 -6.13 9.62 19.35
CA GLU A 66 -5.89 11.06 19.51
C GLU A 66 -4.57 11.27 20.26
N THR A 67 -3.69 12.03 19.62
CA THR A 67 -2.25 11.97 19.86
C THR A 67 -1.71 13.22 20.52
N SER A 68 -2.43 14.33 20.42
CA SER A 68 -2.27 15.49 21.28
C SER A 68 -2.48 15.07 22.74
N SER A 69 -3.57 14.34 23.01
CA SER A 69 -3.88 13.78 24.33
C SER A 69 -2.89 12.71 24.75
N THR A 70 -2.56 11.76 23.87
CA THR A 70 -1.62 10.68 24.18
C THR A 70 -0.21 11.21 24.51
N THR A 71 0.28 12.20 23.77
CA THR A 71 1.59 12.83 24.04
C THR A 71 1.57 13.74 25.26
N ALA A 72 0.59 14.63 25.40
CA ALA A 72 0.48 15.52 26.56
C ALA A 72 0.35 14.74 27.88
N ILE A 73 -0.51 13.72 27.93
CA ILE A 73 -0.66 12.88 29.12
C ILE A 73 0.62 12.08 29.40
N GLY A 74 1.28 11.57 28.36
CA GLY A 74 2.55 10.85 28.49
C GLY A 74 3.69 11.73 29.02
N ASN A 75 3.75 12.99 28.58
CA ASN A 75 4.73 14.00 29.02
C ASN A 75 4.47 14.46 30.45
N ASP A 76 3.24 14.90 30.75
CA ASP A 76 2.92 15.59 32.01
C ASP A 76 2.74 14.63 33.19
N TYR A 77 2.39 13.37 32.92
CA TYR A 77 2.00 12.40 33.95
C TYR A 77 2.63 11.01 33.79
N GLY A 78 3.42 10.78 32.74
CA GLY A 78 4.16 9.55 32.50
C GLY A 78 3.37 8.47 31.74
N ALA A 79 4.11 7.64 30.99
CA ALA A 79 3.55 6.61 30.11
C ALA A 79 2.56 5.63 30.79
N ALA A 80 2.75 5.35 32.08
CA ALA A 80 1.86 4.50 32.88
C ALA A 80 0.44 5.07 33.04
N GLU A 81 0.25 6.38 32.88
CA GLU A 81 -1.03 7.07 33.09
C GLU A 81 -1.80 7.39 31.80
N VAL A 82 -1.17 7.21 30.63
CA VAL A 82 -1.71 7.55 29.29
C VAL A 82 -3.14 7.05 29.08
N PHE A 83 -3.38 5.76 29.33
CA PHE A 83 -4.72 5.18 29.21
C PHE A 83 -5.54 5.38 30.49
N ALA A 84 -4.93 5.30 31.67
CA ALA A 84 -5.64 5.43 32.95
C ALA A 84 -6.40 6.78 33.06
N ARG A 85 -5.79 7.88 32.61
CA ARG A 85 -6.42 9.21 32.57
C ARG A 85 -7.49 9.34 31.49
N GLN A 86 -7.27 8.77 30.30
CA GLN A 86 -8.28 8.76 29.24
C GLN A 86 -9.52 7.92 29.60
N VAL A 87 -9.35 6.79 30.30
CA VAL A 87 -10.45 6.02 30.88
C VAL A 87 -11.25 6.86 31.88
N GLN A 88 -10.58 7.60 32.77
CA GLN A 88 -11.23 8.52 33.72
C GLN A 88 -11.96 9.66 33.01
N ALA A 89 -11.40 10.21 31.93
CA ALA A 89 -11.98 11.31 31.17
C ALA A 89 -13.22 10.88 30.35
N HIS A 90 -13.12 9.78 29.60
CA HIS A 90 -14.10 9.40 28.57
C HIS A 90 -15.10 8.31 29.00
N GLY A 91 -14.76 7.47 29.98
CA GLY A 91 -15.56 6.32 30.40
C GLY A 91 -16.56 6.65 31.49
N ARG A 92 -17.72 6.00 31.45
CA ARG A 92 -18.82 6.15 32.41
C ARG A 92 -19.21 4.78 32.99
N PRO A 93 -19.85 4.72 34.17
CA PRO A 93 -20.33 3.46 34.73
C PRO A 93 -21.25 2.73 33.75
N GLY A 94 -20.97 1.45 33.49
CA GLY A 94 -21.69 0.63 32.50
C GLY A 94 -21.12 0.66 31.07
N ASP A 95 -20.14 1.53 30.76
CA ASP A 95 -19.37 1.39 29.52
C ASP A 95 -18.45 0.17 29.57
N VAL A 96 -18.05 -0.35 28.41
CA VAL A 96 -17.08 -1.46 28.30
C VAL A 96 -15.68 -0.89 28.07
N LEU A 97 -14.70 -1.41 28.80
CA LEU A 97 -13.28 -1.15 28.55
C LEU A 97 -12.62 -2.45 28.08
N LEU A 98 -12.30 -2.56 26.79
CA LEU A 98 -11.59 -3.70 26.23
C LEU A 98 -10.08 -3.42 26.14
N LEU A 99 -9.30 -4.26 26.82
CA LEU A 99 -7.87 -4.09 26.97
C LEU A 99 -7.11 -5.21 26.26
N LEU A 100 -6.38 -4.84 25.21
CA LEU A 100 -5.63 -5.76 24.38
C LEU A 100 -4.18 -5.82 24.88
N SER A 101 -3.86 -6.81 25.72
CA SER A 101 -2.48 -7.16 26.06
C SER A 101 -2.35 -8.57 26.67
N THR A 102 -1.75 -9.59 25.98
CA THR A 102 -1.41 -10.87 26.68
C THR A 102 -0.53 -10.61 27.86
N SER A 103 0.40 -9.65 27.77
CA SER A 103 1.39 -9.49 28.83
C SER A 103 0.67 -9.46 30.16
N GLY A 104 -0.43 -8.72 30.15
CA GLY A 104 -1.11 -8.28 31.33
C GLY A 104 -0.17 -7.67 32.35
N ARG A 105 1.00 -7.21 31.90
CA ARG A 105 2.13 -6.68 32.67
C ARG A 105 2.46 -5.26 32.20
N SER A 106 2.03 -4.89 31.00
CA SER A 106 2.07 -3.52 30.47
C SER A 106 1.36 -2.58 31.44
N GLU A 107 2.14 -1.88 32.26
CA GLU A 107 1.61 -1.17 33.44
C GLU A 107 0.55 -0.13 33.05
N ASN A 108 0.70 0.54 31.90
CA ASN A 108 -0.30 1.50 31.42
C ASN A 108 -1.67 0.85 31.11
N VAL A 109 -1.68 -0.40 30.63
CA VAL A 109 -2.91 -1.18 30.40
C VAL A 109 -3.46 -1.73 31.72
N VAL A 110 -2.59 -2.18 32.64
CA VAL A 110 -3.00 -2.62 33.99
C VAL A 110 -3.60 -1.46 34.81
N ARG A 111 -3.01 -0.27 34.74
CA ARG A 111 -3.56 0.96 35.35
C ARG A 111 -4.82 1.44 34.63
N ALA A 112 -4.95 1.22 33.32
CA ALA A 112 -6.23 1.44 32.61
C ALA A 112 -7.33 0.52 33.14
N ALA A 113 -7.05 -0.76 33.35
CA ALA A 113 -7.98 -1.72 33.94
C ALA A 113 -8.39 -1.32 35.36
N GLN A 114 -7.41 -0.98 36.20
CA GLN A 114 -7.64 -0.45 37.55
C GLN A 114 -8.39 0.89 37.54
N ALA A 115 -8.22 1.74 36.52
CA ALA A 115 -9.01 2.95 36.34
C ALA A 115 -10.45 2.64 35.87
N GLY A 116 -10.62 1.68 34.97
CA GLY A 116 -11.91 1.23 34.44
C GLY A 116 -12.80 0.65 35.55
N ARG A 117 -12.28 -0.30 36.32
CA ARG A 117 -13.01 -0.87 37.48
C ARG A 117 -13.32 0.20 38.54
N ARG A 118 -12.42 1.18 38.77
CA ARG A 118 -12.69 2.31 39.67
C ARG A 118 -13.73 3.30 39.13
N ALA A 119 -13.87 3.41 37.81
CA ALA A 119 -14.87 4.25 37.13
C ALA A 119 -16.18 3.50 36.82
N GLY A 120 -16.31 2.23 37.22
CA GLY A 120 -17.51 1.41 37.02
C GLY A 120 -17.70 0.85 35.61
N LEU A 121 -16.64 0.80 34.80
CA LEU A 121 -16.66 0.16 33.48
C LEU A 121 -16.55 -1.37 33.63
N ARG A 122 -17.20 -2.12 32.73
CA ARG A 122 -16.96 -3.56 32.58
C ARG A 122 -15.60 -3.73 31.92
N VAL A 123 -14.62 -4.22 32.67
CA VAL A 123 -13.25 -4.37 32.15
C VAL A 123 -13.07 -5.77 31.59
N TRP A 124 -13.05 -5.84 30.27
CA TRP A 124 -12.64 -7.04 29.55
C TRP A 124 -11.18 -6.91 29.18
N ALA A 125 -10.43 -7.98 29.34
CA ALA A 125 -9.10 -8.04 28.75
C ALA A 125 -8.91 -9.28 27.90
N LEU A 126 -8.44 -9.04 26.70
CA LEU A 126 -7.82 -10.08 25.92
C LEU A 126 -6.37 -10.17 26.46
N THR A 127 -6.19 -10.99 27.52
CA THR A 127 -4.88 -11.24 28.18
C THR A 127 -4.18 -12.45 27.60
N GLY A 128 -3.41 -13.29 28.34
CA GLY A 128 -2.43 -14.12 27.66
C GLY A 128 -1.75 -15.37 28.15
N PRO A 129 -0.94 -15.30 29.20
CA PRO A 129 -1.08 -16.37 30.15
C PRO A 129 -2.53 -16.27 30.66
N ALA A 130 -3.13 -17.40 31.05
CA ALA A 130 -4.42 -17.35 31.75
C ALA A 130 -4.36 -16.48 33.04
N HIS A 131 -3.15 -16.21 33.55
CA HIS A 131 -2.87 -15.48 34.77
C HIS A 131 -1.84 -14.37 34.52
N SER A 132 -2.23 -13.13 34.77
CA SER A 132 -1.41 -11.94 34.59
C SER A 132 -1.97 -10.78 35.43
N PRO A 133 -1.18 -9.76 35.78
CA PRO A 133 -1.70 -8.59 36.51
C PRO A 133 -2.88 -7.88 35.83
N LEU A 134 -3.04 -7.96 34.50
CA LEU A 134 -4.21 -7.47 33.78
C LEU A 134 -5.39 -8.44 33.85
N ALA A 135 -5.15 -9.75 33.85
CA ALA A 135 -6.21 -10.73 34.06
C ALA A 135 -6.82 -10.54 35.45
N GLU A 136 -5.97 -10.33 36.46
CA GLU A 136 -6.33 -9.97 37.82
C GLU A 136 -6.94 -8.56 37.92
N ALA A 137 -6.54 -7.63 37.05
CA ALA A 137 -7.09 -6.28 36.96
C ALA A 137 -8.39 -6.15 36.13
N SER A 138 -8.85 -7.23 35.49
CA SER A 138 -10.05 -7.27 34.64
C SER A 138 -11.16 -8.11 35.28
N ASP A 139 -12.37 -8.02 34.73
CA ASP A 139 -13.53 -8.78 35.19
C ASP A 139 -13.72 -10.08 34.41
N GLU A 140 -13.38 -10.07 33.12
CA GLU A 140 -13.40 -11.25 32.26
C GLU A 140 -12.18 -11.26 31.33
N VAL A 141 -11.73 -12.47 31.01
CA VAL A 141 -10.50 -12.72 30.26
C VAL A 141 -10.73 -13.84 29.27
N LEU A 142 -10.89 -13.50 27.99
CA LEU A 142 -11.02 -14.51 26.96
C LEU A 142 -9.66 -15.15 26.72
N ARG A 143 -9.54 -16.46 26.98
CA ARG A 143 -8.47 -17.34 26.47
C ARG A 143 -8.55 -17.46 24.94
N VAL A 144 -7.58 -16.89 24.19
CA VAL A 144 -7.36 -17.08 22.73
C VAL A 144 -5.88 -17.20 22.21
N GLY A 145 -4.87 -17.63 23.01
CA GLY A 145 -3.71 -18.54 22.74
C GLY A 145 -3.00 -19.21 23.97
N GLU A 146 -2.99 -20.55 24.10
CA GLU A 146 -2.63 -21.52 25.21
C GLU A 146 -1.38 -21.27 26.15
N PRO A 147 -0.32 -22.13 26.34
CA PRO A 147 0.98 -21.75 26.95
C PRO A 147 2.17 -21.92 25.96
N GLY A 148 3.08 -20.93 25.82
CA GLY A 148 4.06 -20.80 24.70
C GLY A 148 3.46 -20.74 23.26
N SER A 149 3.21 -19.56 22.67
CA SER A 149 2.96 -19.30 21.22
C SER A 149 3.10 -17.82 20.84
N SER A 150 4.03 -17.54 19.92
CA SER A 150 4.60 -16.27 19.40
C SER A 150 4.59 -15.05 20.28
N THR A 151 5.02 -13.92 19.70
CA THR A 151 4.43 -12.57 19.80
C THR A 151 3.73 -12.20 18.50
N SER A 152 3.41 -13.22 17.71
CA SER A 152 2.70 -13.01 16.46
C SER A 152 1.46 -13.92 16.39
N ALA A 153 1.60 -15.23 16.69
CA ALA A 153 0.51 -16.21 16.86
C ALA A 153 -0.78 -15.59 17.42
N VAL A 154 -0.67 -15.18 18.66
CA VAL A 154 -1.81 -14.80 19.44
C VAL A 154 -2.10 -13.29 19.34
N GLN A 155 -1.27 -12.55 18.58
CA GLN A 155 -1.66 -11.25 18.10
C GLN A 155 -2.66 -11.35 16.95
N GLU A 156 -2.42 -12.23 15.97
CA GLU A 156 -3.28 -12.48 14.81
C GLU A 156 -4.68 -13.15 14.96
N GLY A 157 -5.20 -13.73 16.04
CA GLY A 157 -4.85 -13.77 17.45
C GLY A 157 -6.04 -13.22 18.21
N HIS A 158 -5.82 -12.11 18.93
CA HIS A 158 -6.90 -11.17 19.13
C HIS A 158 -7.50 -10.67 17.83
N LEU A 159 -6.77 -10.55 16.71
CA LEU A 159 -7.41 -10.07 15.48
C LEU A 159 -8.63 -10.95 15.19
N VAL A 160 -8.46 -12.28 15.16
CA VAL A 160 -9.57 -13.22 14.99
C VAL A 160 -10.70 -13.00 15.99
N VAL A 161 -10.38 -12.65 17.23
CA VAL A 161 -11.38 -12.26 18.24
C VAL A 161 -12.05 -10.94 17.93
N VAL A 162 -11.34 -9.93 17.43
CA VAL A 162 -11.83 -8.57 17.20
C VAL A 162 -13.00 -8.56 16.21
N HIS A 163 -12.92 -9.25 15.07
CA HIS A 163 -14.07 -9.36 14.16
C HIS A 163 -14.89 -10.65 14.29
N ALA A 164 -14.49 -11.64 15.11
CA ALA A 164 -15.48 -12.60 15.63
C ALA A 164 -16.43 -11.88 16.60
N LEU A 165 -15.91 -10.93 17.40
CA LEU A 165 -16.67 -10.03 18.23
C LEU A 165 -17.48 -9.04 17.38
N CYS A 166 -16.93 -8.42 16.32
CA CYS A 166 -17.75 -7.65 15.38
C CYS A 166 -18.84 -8.50 14.72
N ALA A 167 -18.54 -9.74 14.30
CA ALA A 167 -19.54 -10.65 13.74
C ALA A 167 -20.66 -10.97 14.75
N ALA A 168 -20.32 -11.21 16.02
CA ALA A 168 -21.28 -11.46 17.08
C ALA A 168 -22.08 -10.19 17.45
N VAL A 169 -21.45 -9.01 17.51
CA VAL A 169 -22.14 -7.72 17.70
C VAL A 169 -23.11 -7.45 16.55
N ASP A 170 -22.69 -7.59 15.30
CA ASP A 170 -23.56 -7.48 14.12
C ASP A 170 -24.71 -8.50 14.19
N ALA A 171 -24.43 -9.75 14.55
CA ALA A 171 -25.43 -10.81 14.66
C ALA A 171 -26.46 -10.56 15.77
N HIS A 172 -26.08 -10.03 16.94
CA HIS A 172 -27.03 -9.70 18.02
C HIS A 172 -27.77 -8.38 17.76
N LEU A 173 -27.14 -7.37 17.14
CA LEU A 173 -27.80 -6.12 16.75
C LEU A 173 -28.81 -6.29 15.59
N LEU A 174 -28.59 -7.26 14.70
CA LEU A 174 -29.46 -7.52 13.55
C LEU A 174 -30.41 -8.71 13.78
N GLY A 175 -30.02 -9.67 14.61
CA GLY A 175 -30.88 -10.78 15.05
C GLY A 175 -31.98 -10.36 16.03
N THR A 176 -31.81 -9.23 16.73
CA THR A 176 -32.82 -8.70 17.66
C THR A 176 -34.05 -8.07 16.98
N THR A 177 -34.12 -7.98 15.64
CA THR A 177 -35.38 -7.69 14.93
C THR A 177 -36.30 -8.90 14.83
N THR A 178 -36.59 -9.52 15.98
CA THR A 178 -37.77 -10.37 16.20
C THR A 178 -38.56 -9.79 17.36
N SER A 179 -39.84 -9.45 17.14
CA SER A 179 -40.76 -8.82 18.10
C SER A 179 -40.68 -7.28 18.30
N ALA A 180 -40.87 -6.52 17.22
CA ALA A 180 -41.57 -5.24 17.30
C ALA A 180 -42.39 -5.02 16.01
N ALA A 181 -43.71 -5.14 16.08
CA ALA A 181 -44.58 -4.87 14.93
C ALA A 181 -44.92 -3.38 14.84
N ALA A 182 -44.55 -2.74 13.73
CA ALA A 182 -44.93 -1.37 13.38
C ALA A 182 -45.48 -1.35 11.93
N PRO A 183 -46.45 -0.47 11.61
CA PRO A 183 -47.33 -0.67 10.46
C PRO A 183 -46.74 -0.22 9.12
N ALA A 184 -47.24 -0.82 8.04
CA ALA A 184 -46.93 -0.39 6.67
C ALA A 184 -47.50 1.02 6.38
N PRO A 185 -46.75 1.90 5.68
CA PRO A 185 -47.26 3.18 5.24
C PRO A 185 -48.31 3.01 4.14
N ALA A 186 -49.40 3.77 4.24
CA ALA A 186 -50.48 3.76 3.24
C ALA A 186 -50.08 4.47 1.93
N ALA A 187 -50.77 4.14 0.83
CA ALA A 187 -50.47 4.65 -0.49
C ALA A 187 -50.75 6.15 -0.65
N ALA A 188 -49.90 6.83 -1.45
CA ALA A 188 -50.14 8.20 -1.92
C ALA A 188 -49.73 8.36 -3.40
N ALA A 189 -50.69 8.80 -4.21
CA ALA A 189 -50.58 9.40 -5.56
C ALA A 189 -49.40 8.98 -6.48
N ALA A 190 -49.73 8.22 -7.53
CA ALA A 190 -48.88 8.13 -8.72
C ALA A 190 -49.00 9.40 -9.58
N VAL A 191 -47.90 9.80 -10.23
CA VAL A 191 -47.90 10.69 -11.40
C VAL A 191 -47.28 9.91 -12.56
N SER A 192 -47.89 9.98 -13.75
CA SER A 192 -47.56 9.10 -14.87
C SER A 192 -46.65 9.78 -15.90
N SER A 193 -45.60 9.07 -16.30
CA SER A 193 -44.93 9.20 -17.59
C SER A 193 -44.58 7.80 -18.13
N ALA A 194 -44.63 7.62 -19.45
CA ALA A 194 -44.61 6.29 -20.06
C ALA A 194 -43.19 5.68 -20.17
N PRO A 195 -43.05 4.33 -20.21
CA PRO A 195 -41.74 3.68 -20.26
C PRO A 195 -41.06 3.82 -21.63
N LEU A 196 -39.74 4.04 -21.62
CA LEU A 196 -38.86 3.73 -22.75
C LEU A 196 -38.43 2.25 -22.64
N ASP A 197 -38.72 1.42 -23.65
CA ASP A 197 -38.29 0.01 -23.70
C ASP A 197 -36.78 -0.08 -23.98
N VAL A 198 -35.97 0.00 -22.92
CA VAL A 198 -34.54 -0.29 -22.94
C VAL A 198 -34.31 -1.65 -22.29
N ARG A 199 -34.35 -2.70 -23.12
CA ARG A 199 -34.01 -4.06 -22.68
C ARG A 199 -32.56 -4.11 -22.20
N PRO A 200 -32.27 -4.57 -20.97
CA PRO A 200 -30.90 -4.74 -20.53
C PRO A 200 -30.24 -5.85 -21.36
N SER A 201 -29.19 -5.48 -22.10
CA SER A 201 -28.32 -6.47 -22.76
C SER A 201 -27.74 -7.40 -21.69
N ALA A 202 -27.80 -8.71 -21.93
CA ALA A 202 -27.44 -9.70 -20.92
C ALA A 202 -25.94 -9.62 -20.57
N ALA A 203 -25.63 -8.98 -19.45
CA ALA A 203 -24.30 -8.99 -18.86
C ALA A 203 -23.88 -10.45 -18.59
N ARG A 204 -22.91 -10.95 -19.36
CA ARG A 204 -22.35 -12.28 -19.14
C ARG A 204 -21.73 -12.32 -17.75
N ALA A 205 -22.23 -13.19 -16.88
CA ALA A 205 -21.59 -13.49 -15.61
C ALA A 205 -20.10 -13.83 -15.85
N PRO A 206 -19.18 -13.35 -14.99
CA PRO A 206 -17.75 -13.59 -15.17
C PRO A 206 -17.48 -15.09 -15.06
N ARG A 207 -17.10 -15.70 -16.19
CA ARG A 207 -16.56 -17.06 -16.18
C ARG A 207 -15.22 -17.02 -15.45
N ALA A 208 -14.98 -17.98 -14.57
CA ALA A 208 -13.64 -18.24 -14.07
C ALA A 208 -12.72 -18.57 -15.26
N ALA A 209 -11.78 -17.68 -15.53
CA ALA A 209 -10.75 -17.80 -16.54
C ALA A 209 -9.40 -17.48 -15.87
N GLY A 210 -8.32 -18.11 -16.34
CA GLY A 210 -6.98 -17.87 -15.79
C GLY A 210 -6.59 -16.40 -15.92
N VAL A 211 -5.88 -15.88 -14.90
CA VAL A 211 -5.47 -14.47 -14.86
C VAL A 211 -4.38 -14.22 -15.92
N ARG A 212 -4.80 -13.81 -17.11
CA ARG A 212 -3.92 -13.28 -18.16
C ARG A 212 -3.37 -11.93 -17.68
N ARG A 213 -2.05 -11.71 -17.80
CA ARG A 213 -1.44 -10.37 -17.62
C ARG A 213 -1.99 -9.44 -18.70
N PRO A 214 -2.44 -8.21 -18.36
CA PRO A 214 -3.02 -7.29 -19.35
C PRO A 214 -1.99 -6.94 -20.44
N ARG A 215 -2.46 -6.61 -21.65
CA ARG A 215 -1.64 -6.05 -22.73
C ARG A 215 -1.69 -4.53 -22.69
N VAL A 216 -0.54 -3.91 -22.44
CA VAL A 216 -0.34 -2.46 -22.47
C VAL A 216 0.42 -2.11 -23.74
N VAL A 217 -0.07 -1.12 -24.49
CA VAL A 217 0.66 -0.54 -25.62
C VAL A 217 1.13 0.85 -25.21
N VAL A 218 2.44 1.04 -25.11
CA VAL A 218 3.05 2.36 -24.91
C VAL A 218 3.24 3.01 -26.29
N VAL A 219 2.85 4.27 -26.44
CA VAL A 219 3.00 5.04 -27.69
C VAL A 219 3.70 6.35 -27.37
N GLY A 220 4.86 6.63 -27.97
CA GLY A 220 5.58 7.85 -27.60
C GLY A 220 6.97 8.02 -28.18
N ASP A 221 7.65 9.05 -27.71
CA ASP A 221 9.00 9.37 -28.16
C ASP A 221 10.04 8.56 -27.36
N ALA A 222 10.73 7.62 -28.01
CA ALA A 222 11.84 6.88 -27.41
C ALA A 222 13.15 7.69 -27.45
N VAL A 223 14.01 7.54 -26.44
CA VAL A 223 15.32 8.20 -26.35
C VAL A 223 16.35 7.21 -25.80
N LEU A 224 17.56 7.17 -26.35
CA LEU A 224 18.68 6.46 -25.73
C LEU A 224 19.34 7.35 -24.67
N ASP A 225 19.16 7.00 -23.40
CA ASP A 225 19.86 7.64 -22.29
C ASP A 225 21.27 7.06 -22.19
N ARG A 226 22.29 7.89 -22.37
CA ARG A 226 23.71 7.52 -22.27
C ARG A 226 24.39 8.28 -21.16
N ASP A 227 25.19 7.61 -20.38
CA ASP A 227 25.86 8.15 -19.21
C ASP A 227 27.35 7.80 -19.26
N LEU A 228 28.15 8.77 -19.70
CA LEU A 228 29.61 8.69 -19.76
C LEU A 228 30.18 8.92 -18.36
N LEU A 229 30.61 7.85 -17.71
CA LEU A 229 31.18 7.87 -16.36
C LEU A 229 32.68 8.18 -16.44
N GLY A 230 33.18 9.05 -15.56
CA GLY A 230 34.61 9.37 -15.54
C GLY A 230 35.12 10.07 -14.28
N ARG A 231 36.39 10.47 -14.35
CA ARG A 231 37.11 11.25 -13.33
C ARG A 231 37.61 12.56 -13.93
N SER A 232 37.73 13.61 -13.12
CA SER A 232 38.26 14.92 -13.53
C SER A 232 39.37 15.37 -12.59
N ASP A 233 40.51 14.68 -12.65
CA ASP A 233 41.67 14.97 -11.80
C ASP A 233 42.58 16.10 -12.37
N ARG A 234 42.24 16.70 -13.53
CA ARG A 234 42.99 17.83 -14.15
C ARG A 234 42.11 18.78 -15.00
N VAL A 235 42.62 19.99 -15.23
CA VAL A 235 42.10 20.98 -16.19
C VAL A 235 42.89 20.88 -17.51
N ALA A 236 42.27 21.24 -18.64
CA ALA A 236 42.92 21.19 -19.95
C ALA A 236 44.03 22.26 -20.08
N PRO A 237 45.15 21.98 -20.77
CA PRO A 237 46.26 22.92 -20.91
C PRO A 237 45.97 24.06 -21.91
N ASP A 238 44.96 23.89 -22.75
CA ASP A 238 44.57 24.75 -23.87
C ASP A 238 43.26 25.53 -23.63
N ALA A 239 42.45 25.14 -22.65
CA ALA A 239 41.22 25.83 -22.25
C ALA A 239 40.90 25.63 -20.76
N PRO A 240 40.22 26.59 -20.08
CA PRO A 240 39.87 26.49 -18.66
C PRO A 240 38.66 25.55 -18.43
N VAL A 241 38.77 24.30 -18.86
CA VAL A 241 37.73 23.26 -18.79
C VAL A 241 38.27 21.99 -18.14
N PRO A 242 37.45 21.22 -17.39
CA PRO A 242 37.86 19.93 -16.83
C PRO A 242 38.16 18.91 -17.94
N VAL A 243 39.23 18.15 -17.80
CA VAL A 243 39.46 16.96 -18.65
C VAL A 243 38.84 15.76 -17.93
N VAL A 244 37.86 15.13 -18.58
CA VAL A 244 37.20 13.93 -18.04
C VAL A 244 37.83 12.68 -18.64
N ASP A 245 38.56 11.93 -17.82
CA ASP A 245 39.00 10.58 -18.16
C ASP A 245 37.81 9.63 -18.00
N LEU A 246 37.36 9.02 -19.10
CA LEU A 246 36.24 8.10 -19.08
C LEU A 246 36.64 6.76 -18.45
N THR A 247 35.87 6.34 -17.44
CA THR A 247 36.01 5.07 -16.72
C THR A 247 34.90 4.08 -17.06
N GLY A 248 33.84 4.52 -17.77
CA GLY A 248 32.76 3.64 -18.20
C GLY A 248 31.69 4.37 -19.03
N LEU A 249 30.78 3.57 -19.59
CA LEU A 249 29.61 4.01 -20.34
C LEU A 249 28.43 3.17 -19.85
N ASP A 250 27.33 3.84 -19.51
CA ASP A 250 26.09 3.25 -19.03
C ASP A 250 24.96 3.68 -19.97
N GLU A 251 24.28 2.74 -20.61
CA GLU A 251 23.28 2.99 -21.67
C GLU A 251 21.95 2.35 -21.30
N SER A 252 20.84 3.04 -21.59
CA SER A 252 19.49 2.58 -21.21
C SER A 252 18.40 3.22 -22.07
N PRO A 253 17.27 2.53 -22.31
CA PRO A 253 16.07 3.18 -22.84
C PRO A 253 15.55 4.28 -21.90
N GLY A 254 15.14 5.38 -22.51
CA GLY A 254 14.61 6.59 -21.90
C GLY A 254 13.37 7.11 -22.64
N GLY A 255 12.69 8.07 -22.03
CA GLY A 255 11.39 8.54 -22.52
C GLY A 255 10.36 7.40 -22.52
N ALA A 256 9.60 7.26 -23.61
CA ALA A 256 8.65 6.17 -23.77
C ALA A 256 9.29 4.76 -23.62
N GLY A 257 10.60 4.63 -23.89
CA GLY A 257 11.36 3.40 -23.64
C GLY A 257 11.53 3.06 -22.16
N LEU A 258 11.74 4.06 -21.29
CA LEU A 258 11.74 3.84 -19.83
C LEU A 258 10.33 3.48 -19.36
N THR A 259 9.33 4.26 -19.78
CA THR A 259 7.91 3.99 -19.48
C THR A 259 7.53 2.54 -19.83
N ALA A 260 7.92 2.02 -21.00
CA ALA A 260 7.67 0.64 -21.39
C ALA A 260 8.33 -0.40 -20.45
N LEU A 261 9.57 -0.18 -20.02
CA LEU A 261 10.24 -1.09 -19.08
C LEU A 261 9.60 -1.10 -17.68
N LEU A 262 9.06 0.05 -17.23
CA LEU A 262 8.32 0.14 -15.95
C LEU A 262 6.98 -0.62 -16.02
N VAL A 263 6.36 -0.66 -17.20
CA VAL A 263 5.13 -1.41 -17.46
C VAL A 263 5.42 -2.92 -17.65
N ALA A 264 6.52 -3.30 -18.29
CA ALA A 264 6.88 -4.69 -18.59
C ALA A 264 7.00 -5.59 -17.35
N GLY A 265 7.49 -5.05 -16.22
CA GLY A 265 7.48 -5.75 -14.93
C GLY A 265 6.09 -6.14 -14.41
N ARG A 266 5.01 -5.58 -14.98
CA ARG A 266 3.62 -5.73 -14.51
C ARG A 266 2.68 -6.29 -15.58
N ALA A 267 2.92 -6.02 -16.86
CA ALA A 267 2.02 -6.32 -17.97
C ALA A 267 2.74 -6.81 -19.24
N GLN A 268 2.01 -7.49 -20.14
CA GLN A 268 2.50 -7.77 -21.49
C GLN A 268 2.65 -6.43 -22.23
N THR A 269 3.86 -6.07 -22.66
CA THR A 269 4.15 -4.69 -23.07
C THR A 269 4.70 -4.62 -24.48
N SER A 270 4.19 -3.66 -25.24
CA SER A 270 4.72 -3.26 -26.54
C SER A 270 4.95 -1.74 -26.56
N LEU A 271 5.93 -1.30 -27.34
CA LEU A 271 6.28 0.11 -27.53
C LEU A 271 6.17 0.47 -29.02
N VAL A 272 5.25 1.38 -29.34
CA VAL A 272 5.17 2.04 -30.65
C VAL A 272 5.93 3.36 -30.58
N ALA A 273 7.06 3.46 -31.26
CA ALA A 273 7.93 4.64 -31.17
C ALA A 273 8.78 4.85 -32.45
N PRO A 274 9.14 6.11 -32.78
CA PRO A 274 10.22 6.42 -33.72
C PRO A 274 11.56 5.79 -33.31
N VAL A 275 12.09 4.85 -34.10
CA VAL A 275 13.43 4.26 -33.87
C VAL A 275 14.12 3.96 -35.22
N ALA A 276 15.23 4.66 -35.52
CA ALA A 276 15.98 4.50 -36.77
C ALA A 276 16.69 3.13 -36.87
N ASP A 277 17.12 2.77 -38.07
CA ASP A 277 18.15 1.74 -38.26
C ASP A 277 19.56 2.36 -38.17
N ASP A 278 19.85 2.97 -37.02
CA ASP A 278 21.16 3.48 -36.64
C ASP A 278 21.68 2.81 -35.35
N ASP A 279 22.93 3.07 -34.96
CA ASP A 279 23.54 2.37 -33.82
C ASP A 279 22.77 2.61 -32.51
N ALA A 280 22.33 3.85 -32.28
CA ALA A 280 21.52 4.20 -31.11
C ALA A 280 20.14 3.54 -31.13
N GLY A 281 19.52 3.39 -32.30
CA GLY A 281 18.25 2.68 -32.48
C GLY A 281 18.37 1.19 -32.22
N ARG A 282 19.46 0.56 -32.68
CA ARG A 282 19.76 -0.84 -32.35
C ARG A 282 20.02 -1.03 -30.86
N ARG A 283 20.83 -0.17 -30.21
CA ARG A 283 21.04 -0.17 -28.75
C ARG A 283 19.75 -0.02 -27.96
N LEU A 284 18.83 0.82 -28.45
CA LEU A 284 17.53 1.02 -27.82
C LEU A 284 16.62 -0.21 -27.96
N ARG A 285 16.62 -0.91 -29.10
CA ARG A 285 15.93 -2.21 -29.25
C ARG A 285 16.57 -3.30 -28.39
N GLU A 286 17.89 -3.45 -28.43
CA GLU A 286 18.65 -4.39 -27.59
C GLU A 286 18.32 -4.23 -26.10
N GLY A 287 18.24 -2.99 -25.60
CA GLY A 287 17.89 -2.70 -24.20
C GLY A 287 16.40 -2.85 -23.83
N LEU A 288 15.50 -3.01 -24.81
CA LEU A 288 14.06 -3.23 -24.62
C LEU A 288 13.68 -4.71 -24.78
N GLU A 289 14.22 -5.35 -25.81
CA GLU A 289 13.99 -6.76 -26.15
C GLU A 289 14.83 -7.70 -25.28
N GLY A 290 16.02 -7.26 -24.86
CA GLY A 290 16.91 -7.99 -23.94
C GLY A 290 16.65 -7.74 -22.45
N ALA A 291 15.58 -7.04 -22.09
CA ALA A 291 15.18 -6.84 -20.71
C ALA A 291 14.66 -8.14 -20.06
N ALA A 292 14.69 -8.22 -18.72
CA ALA A 292 14.22 -9.40 -17.98
C ALA A 292 12.73 -9.74 -18.25
N GLU A 293 11.93 -8.71 -18.56
CA GLU A 293 10.60 -8.82 -19.15
C GLU A 293 10.64 -8.09 -20.50
N PRO A 294 10.76 -8.79 -21.64
CA PRO A 294 10.95 -8.17 -22.96
C PRO A 294 9.79 -7.26 -23.39
N VAL A 295 10.14 -6.14 -24.03
CA VAL A 295 9.20 -5.21 -24.68
C VAL A 295 9.20 -5.45 -26.20
N GLU A 296 8.03 -5.68 -26.79
CA GLU A 296 7.82 -5.78 -28.23
C GLU A 296 7.94 -4.37 -28.88
N VAL A 297 8.96 -4.13 -29.72
CA VAL A 297 9.19 -2.79 -30.32
C VAL A 297 8.59 -2.69 -31.73
N VAL A 298 7.53 -1.90 -31.86
CA VAL A 298 6.93 -1.49 -33.13
C VAL A 298 7.58 -0.17 -33.58
N ALA A 299 8.69 -0.29 -34.29
CA ALA A 299 9.46 0.86 -34.76
C ALA A 299 8.72 1.62 -35.88
N LEU A 300 8.43 2.90 -35.66
CA LEU A 300 7.95 3.82 -36.70
C LEU A 300 9.14 4.42 -37.47
N GLY A 301 8.96 4.63 -38.77
CA GLY A 301 9.87 5.44 -39.58
C GLY A 301 9.95 6.88 -39.07
N HIS A 302 11.12 7.52 -39.19
CA HIS A 302 11.30 8.90 -38.73
C HIS A 302 12.42 9.66 -39.47
N ALA A 303 12.40 10.99 -39.36
CA ALA A 303 13.47 11.86 -39.86
C ALA A 303 14.58 12.08 -38.82
N GLY A 304 15.84 12.03 -39.23
CA GLY A 304 17.01 12.15 -38.34
C GLY A 304 17.58 10.79 -37.91
N GLY A 305 18.25 10.76 -36.76
CA GLY A 305 18.73 9.54 -36.09
C GLY A 305 18.02 9.30 -34.75
N THR A 306 18.26 8.16 -34.10
CA THR A 306 17.61 7.85 -32.82
C THR A 306 18.04 8.87 -31.77
N ARG A 307 17.07 9.55 -31.14
CA ARG A 307 17.39 10.61 -30.19
C ARG A 307 18.20 10.07 -29.03
N THR A 308 19.30 10.75 -28.74
CA THR A 308 20.30 10.30 -27.77
C THR A 308 20.56 11.41 -26.77
N LYS A 309 20.51 11.09 -25.47
CA LYS A 309 20.71 12.04 -24.36
C LYS A 309 21.94 11.61 -23.56
N THR A 310 23.09 12.13 -23.96
CA THR A 310 24.39 11.79 -23.37
C THR A 310 24.72 12.74 -22.20
N ARG A 311 24.93 12.23 -20.99
CA ARG A 311 25.41 13.00 -19.83
C ARG A 311 26.83 12.57 -19.47
N VAL A 312 27.73 13.52 -19.24
CA VAL A 312 29.08 13.25 -18.70
C VAL A 312 29.02 13.39 -17.18
N ARG A 313 29.30 12.30 -16.45
CA ARG A 313 29.19 12.21 -14.98
C ARG A 313 30.56 12.01 -14.33
N VAL A 314 30.88 12.85 -13.34
CA VAL A 314 32.09 12.75 -12.50
C VAL A 314 31.68 12.84 -11.03
N ALA A 315 32.15 11.91 -10.20
CA ALA A 315 31.87 11.87 -8.75
C ALA A 315 30.38 12.03 -8.39
N GLY A 316 29.47 11.46 -9.20
CA GLY A 316 28.02 11.56 -9.05
C GLY A 316 27.38 12.84 -9.63
N GLN A 317 28.16 13.85 -10.01
CA GLN A 317 27.67 15.10 -10.59
C GLN A 317 27.70 15.06 -12.12
N SER A 318 26.71 15.66 -12.79
CA SER A 318 26.71 15.81 -14.26
C SER A 318 27.39 17.11 -14.65
N LEU A 319 28.44 17.05 -15.49
CA LEU A 319 29.20 18.22 -15.94
C LEU A 319 28.63 18.85 -17.21
N VAL A 320 28.18 18.03 -18.16
CA VAL A 320 27.57 18.48 -19.42
C VAL A 320 26.56 17.45 -19.93
N ARG A 321 25.54 17.92 -20.66
CA ARG A 321 24.61 17.09 -21.44
C ARG A 321 24.75 17.44 -22.91
N LEU A 322 24.77 16.42 -23.76
CA LEU A 322 24.71 16.49 -25.21
C LEU A 322 23.40 15.81 -25.65
N ASP A 323 22.65 16.46 -26.54
CA ASP A 323 21.42 15.92 -27.11
C ASP A 323 21.61 15.75 -28.63
N GLU A 324 21.50 14.51 -29.13
CA GLU A 324 21.84 14.11 -30.50
C GLU A 324 20.65 13.41 -31.20
N GLY A 325 20.79 13.13 -32.50
CA GLY A 325 19.81 12.40 -33.32
C GLY A 325 18.59 13.19 -33.81
N GLY A 326 18.22 14.30 -33.15
CA GLY A 326 17.00 15.07 -33.45
C GLY A 326 16.83 15.45 -34.94
N PRO A 327 15.57 15.54 -35.45
CA PRO A 327 14.35 15.71 -34.65
C PRO A 327 13.68 14.42 -34.16
N ALA A 328 13.84 13.29 -34.86
CA ALA A 328 13.08 12.05 -34.66
C ALA A 328 11.55 12.21 -34.69
N THR A 329 11.06 13.13 -35.51
CA THR A 329 9.64 13.23 -35.86
C THR A 329 9.28 12.09 -36.81
N PRO A 330 8.14 11.40 -36.63
CA PRO A 330 7.72 10.30 -37.50
C PRO A 330 7.64 10.71 -38.98
N VAL A 331 7.92 9.75 -39.88
CA VAL A 331 7.64 9.81 -41.32
C VAL A 331 7.13 8.45 -41.78
N ASP A 332 6.40 8.43 -42.90
CA ASP A 332 5.91 7.20 -43.55
C ASP A 332 5.14 6.25 -42.59
N VAL A 333 4.37 6.85 -41.68
CA VAL A 333 3.60 6.15 -40.64
C VAL A 333 2.41 5.41 -41.25
N GLU A 334 2.48 4.08 -41.27
CA GLU A 334 1.38 3.24 -41.75
C GLU A 334 0.25 3.09 -40.73
N ALA A 335 -0.98 3.44 -41.15
CA ALA A 335 -2.20 3.28 -40.35
C ALA A 335 -2.52 1.81 -40.03
N SER A 336 -2.14 0.89 -40.93
CA SER A 336 -2.21 -0.57 -40.75
C SER A 336 -1.43 -1.02 -39.51
N VAL A 337 -0.13 -0.69 -39.46
CA VAL A 337 0.79 -1.05 -38.38
C VAL A 337 0.31 -0.51 -37.03
N LEU A 338 -0.17 0.74 -37.00
CA LEU A 338 -0.77 1.33 -35.80
C LEU A 338 -2.05 0.62 -35.36
N ALA A 339 -2.95 0.30 -36.30
CA ALA A 339 -4.21 -0.38 -35.99
C ALA A 339 -3.98 -1.80 -35.45
N GLU A 340 -3.03 -2.54 -36.02
CA GLU A 340 -2.64 -3.89 -35.59
C GLU A 340 -1.97 -3.86 -34.20
N ALA A 341 -0.98 -2.99 -33.99
CA ALA A 341 -0.29 -2.85 -32.70
C ALA A 341 -1.26 -2.50 -31.55
N LEU A 342 -2.26 -1.64 -31.83
CA LEU A 342 -3.25 -1.22 -30.84
C LEU A 342 -4.41 -2.22 -30.68
N ALA A 343 -4.64 -3.16 -31.61
CA ALA A 343 -5.85 -3.97 -31.69
C ALA A 343 -6.20 -4.72 -30.39
N ASP A 344 -5.22 -5.45 -29.84
CA ASP A 344 -5.36 -6.29 -28.65
C ASP A 344 -4.96 -5.57 -27.34
N ALA A 345 -4.78 -4.25 -27.37
CA ALA A 345 -4.52 -3.46 -26.17
C ALA A 345 -5.71 -3.56 -25.20
N ASP A 346 -5.44 -3.82 -23.92
CA ASP A 346 -6.38 -3.65 -22.80
C ASP A 346 -6.34 -2.20 -22.27
N VAL A 347 -5.20 -1.52 -22.45
CA VAL A 347 -4.98 -0.07 -22.20
C VAL A 347 -3.90 0.45 -23.14
N VAL A 348 -3.96 1.75 -23.46
CA VAL A 348 -2.87 2.46 -24.16
C VAL A 348 -2.28 3.52 -23.24
N LEU A 349 -0.96 3.67 -23.24
CA LEU A 349 -0.24 4.69 -22.49
C LEU A 349 0.57 5.57 -23.45
N VAL A 350 0.16 6.82 -23.60
CA VAL A 350 0.88 7.80 -24.40
C VAL A 350 1.92 8.50 -23.53
N SER A 351 3.19 8.47 -23.96
CA SER A 351 4.35 9.03 -23.25
C SER A 351 5.03 10.08 -24.15
N ASP A 352 4.61 11.34 -24.01
CA ASP A 352 5.03 12.45 -24.88
C ASP A 352 6.30 13.13 -24.33
N TYR A 353 7.34 13.29 -25.15
CA TYR A 353 8.54 14.09 -24.81
C TYR A 353 8.78 15.23 -25.83
N GLY A 354 7.78 15.51 -26.66
CA GLY A 354 7.78 16.50 -27.72
C GLY A 354 8.90 16.32 -28.75
N ALA A 355 9.15 15.10 -29.21
CA ALA A 355 9.93 14.82 -30.44
C ALA A 355 9.03 14.81 -31.70
N GLY A 356 7.76 14.43 -31.53
CA GLY A 356 6.72 14.64 -32.54
C GLY A 356 5.72 13.50 -32.70
N THR A 357 5.89 12.36 -32.02
CA THR A 357 5.02 11.17 -32.18
C THR A 357 3.54 11.51 -31.99
N THR A 358 3.22 12.27 -30.96
CA THR A 358 1.86 12.72 -30.62
C THR A 358 1.31 13.84 -31.50
N ARG A 359 2.12 14.38 -32.43
CA ARG A 359 1.74 15.42 -33.40
C ARG A 359 1.46 14.87 -34.79
N ASP A 360 1.90 13.64 -35.09
CA ASP A 360 1.62 12.98 -36.36
C ASP A 360 0.10 12.71 -36.54
N PRO A 361 -0.51 13.04 -37.70
CA PRO A 361 -1.94 12.85 -37.91
C PRO A 361 -2.41 11.39 -37.77
N VAL A 362 -1.62 10.43 -38.25
CA VAL A 362 -1.99 9.00 -38.30
C VAL A 362 -1.94 8.39 -36.89
N VAL A 363 -0.87 8.68 -36.14
CA VAL A 363 -0.76 8.32 -34.71
C VAL A 363 -1.94 8.91 -33.92
N ARG A 364 -2.29 10.18 -34.17
CA ARG A 364 -3.41 10.84 -33.48
C ARG A 364 -4.77 10.22 -33.82
N GLU A 365 -5.02 9.86 -35.07
CA GLU A 365 -6.26 9.17 -35.45
C GLU A 365 -6.36 7.78 -34.81
N ALA A 366 -5.26 7.01 -34.82
CA ALA A 366 -5.19 5.70 -34.19
C ALA A 366 -5.41 5.77 -32.66
N LEU A 367 -4.80 6.74 -31.97
CA LEU A 367 -5.03 6.98 -30.54
C LEU A 367 -6.48 7.41 -30.25
N ALA A 368 -7.06 8.28 -31.08
CA ALA A 368 -8.47 8.68 -30.96
C ALA A 368 -9.43 7.51 -31.24
N ALA A 369 -9.04 6.53 -32.06
CA ALA A 369 -9.77 5.29 -32.26
C ALA A 369 -9.66 4.35 -31.05
N ALA A 370 -8.46 4.20 -30.49
CA ALA A 370 -8.24 3.41 -29.27
C ALA A 370 -9.03 3.96 -28.06
N ALA A 371 -9.09 5.29 -27.88
CA ALA A 371 -9.85 5.95 -26.82
C ALA A 371 -11.36 5.66 -26.82
N ARG A 372 -11.92 5.20 -27.95
CA ARG A 372 -13.33 4.76 -28.06
C ARG A 372 -13.56 3.31 -27.66
N ARG A 373 -12.49 2.51 -27.49
CA ARG A 373 -12.55 1.07 -27.18
C ARG A 373 -11.96 0.72 -25.82
N VAL A 374 -10.86 1.36 -25.42
CA VAL A 374 -10.10 1.08 -24.18
C VAL A 374 -9.68 2.36 -23.47
N PRO A 375 -9.29 2.29 -22.18
CA PRO A 375 -8.67 3.42 -21.52
C PRO A 375 -7.40 3.84 -22.25
N VAL A 376 -7.23 5.16 -22.42
CA VAL A 376 -5.97 5.78 -22.86
C VAL A 376 -5.51 6.69 -21.73
N VAL A 377 -4.33 6.42 -21.19
CA VAL A 377 -3.60 7.32 -20.29
C VAL A 377 -2.65 8.15 -21.15
N TRP A 378 -2.52 9.44 -20.87
CA TRP A 378 -1.68 10.34 -21.65
C TRP A 378 -0.82 11.21 -20.73
N ASP A 379 0.49 11.02 -20.76
CA ASP A 379 1.46 11.90 -20.10
C ASP A 379 1.90 12.99 -21.10
N PRO A 380 1.52 14.27 -20.89
CA PRO A 380 1.65 15.32 -21.90
C PRO A 380 2.93 16.15 -21.70
N HIS A 381 3.52 16.62 -22.80
CA HIS A 381 4.70 17.50 -22.75
C HIS A 381 4.45 18.82 -23.51
N PRO A 382 5.00 19.99 -23.09
CA PRO A 382 4.62 21.30 -23.65
C PRO A 382 4.94 21.51 -25.15
N ARG A 383 5.86 20.71 -25.72
CA ARG A 383 6.15 20.69 -27.17
C ARG A 383 5.37 19.62 -27.95
N GLY A 384 4.56 18.82 -27.25
CA GLY A 384 3.88 17.65 -27.76
C GLY A 384 2.65 17.97 -28.61
N GLY A 385 1.77 16.99 -28.74
CA GLY A 385 0.40 17.16 -29.24
C GLY A 385 -0.57 17.24 -28.07
N ALA A 386 -1.64 18.04 -28.19
CA ALA A 386 -2.71 18.03 -27.19
C ALA A 386 -3.33 16.63 -27.08
N PRO A 387 -3.77 16.17 -25.89
CA PRO A 387 -4.46 14.89 -25.73
C PRO A 387 -5.63 14.72 -26.70
N VAL A 388 -5.92 13.48 -27.11
CA VAL A 388 -7.10 13.19 -27.93
C VAL A 388 -8.37 13.17 -27.06
N PRO A 389 -9.52 13.66 -27.56
CA PRO A 389 -10.79 13.55 -26.84
C PRO A 389 -11.12 12.10 -26.50
N GLY A 390 -11.71 11.88 -25.33
CA GLY A 390 -12.07 10.55 -24.82
C GLY A 390 -10.98 9.82 -24.03
N CYS A 391 -9.75 10.36 -23.93
CA CYS A 391 -8.72 9.80 -23.02
C CYS A 391 -9.30 9.55 -21.62
N ALA A 392 -8.87 8.46 -20.99
CA ALA A 392 -9.31 8.08 -19.65
C ALA A 392 -8.72 9.01 -18.59
N LEU A 393 -7.43 9.31 -18.72
CA LEU A 393 -6.65 10.12 -17.80
C LEU A 393 -5.57 10.89 -18.57
N VAL A 394 -5.34 12.15 -18.23
CA VAL A 394 -4.15 12.91 -18.64
C VAL A 394 -3.38 13.32 -17.40
N THR A 395 -2.05 13.23 -17.39
CA THR A 395 -1.22 13.27 -16.16
C THR A 395 -0.21 14.43 -16.04
N PRO A 396 -0.53 15.67 -16.50
CA PRO A 396 0.43 16.77 -16.52
C PRO A 396 0.99 17.09 -15.12
N ASN A 397 2.26 17.45 -15.01
CA ASN A 397 2.73 18.15 -13.83
C ASN A 397 2.22 19.60 -13.80
N LEU A 398 2.30 20.25 -12.64
CA LEU A 398 1.80 21.61 -12.44
C LEU A 398 2.39 22.64 -13.44
N SER A 399 3.58 22.42 -14.01
CA SER A 399 4.15 23.31 -15.03
C SER A 399 3.55 23.06 -16.42
N GLU A 400 3.32 21.81 -16.83
CA GLU A 400 2.58 21.50 -18.06
C GLU A 400 1.13 21.97 -17.97
N ALA A 401 0.46 21.73 -16.84
CA ALA A 401 -0.93 22.13 -16.64
C ALA A 401 -1.11 23.64 -16.81
N ARG A 402 -0.18 24.43 -16.26
CA ARG A 402 -0.16 25.90 -16.44
C ARG A 402 0.21 26.35 -17.85
N ALA A 403 1.08 25.60 -18.54
CA ALA A 403 1.46 25.90 -19.92
C ALA A 403 0.36 25.55 -20.94
N ALA A 404 -0.49 24.56 -20.63
CA ALA A 404 -1.62 24.14 -21.46
C ALA A 404 -2.91 24.91 -21.16
N ALA A 405 -3.07 25.46 -19.95
CA ALA A 405 -4.25 26.21 -19.55
C ALA A 405 -4.37 27.56 -20.28
N SER A 406 -5.60 28.04 -20.42
CA SER A 406 -5.85 29.41 -20.92
C SER A 406 -5.27 30.47 -19.98
N GLN A 407 -4.83 31.61 -20.52
CA GLN A 407 -4.19 32.69 -19.75
C GLN A 407 -5.05 33.20 -18.57
N ALA A 408 -6.37 33.06 -18.65
CA ALA A 408 -7.30 33.44 -17.59
C ALA A 408 -7.20 32.57 -16.32
N VAL A 409 -6.75 31.31 -16.44
CA VAL A 409 -6.67 30.35 -15.32
C VAL A 409 -5.29 29.72 -15.13
N ALA A 410 -4.28 30.05 -15.94
CA ALA A 410 -2.89 29.59 -15.77
C ALA A 410 -2.26 29.97 -14.41
N GLY A 411 -2.84 30.94 -13.68
CA GLY A 411 -2.46 31.28 -12.30
C GLY A 411 -3.22 30.53 -11.20
N ALA A 412 -4.17 29.66 -11.54
CA ALA A 412 -5.07 29.01 -10.59
C ALA A 412 -4.40 27.85 -9.80
N SER A 413 -5.18 27.28 -8.88
CA SER A 413 -4.82 26.10 -8.09
C SER A 413 -4.91 24.80 -8.92
N PRO A 414 -4.24 23.71 -8.49
CA PRO A 414 -4.10 22.49 -9.31
C PRO A 414 -5.43 21.80 -9.65
N ASP A 415 -6.41 21.88 -8.75
CA ASP A 415 -7.80 21.44 -8.89
C ASP A 415 -8.53 22.17 -10.01
N VAL A 416 -8.54 23.51 -10.00
CA VAL A 416 -9.14 24.34 -11.05
C VAL A 416 -8.45 24.14 -12.40
N LEU A 417 -7.12 23.96 -12.39
CA LEU A 417 -6.37 23.60 -13.60
C LEU A 417 -6.80 22.22 -14.14
N ALA A 418 -6.97 21.21 -13.28
CA ALA A 418 -7.43 19.89 -13.67
C ALA A 418 -8.83 19.93 -14.30
N GLU A 419 -9.80 20.60 -13.66
CA GLU A 419 -11.19 20.69 -14.17
C GLU A 419 -11.26 21.44 -15.51
N HIS A 420 -10.54 22.57 -15.62
CA HIS A 420 -10.47 23.36 -16.84
C HIS A 420 -9.87 22.55 -18.00
N LEU A 421 -8.79 21.81 -17.76
CA LEU A 421 -8.12 21.01 -18.79
C LEU A 421 -8.95 19.77 -19.17
N ALA A 422 -9.61 19.12 -18.22
CA ALA A 422 -10.50 17.99 -18.49
C ALA A 422 -11.64 18.39 -19.43
N SER A 423 -12.24 19.56 -19.17
CA SER A 423 -13.28 20.16 -20.00
C SER A 423 -12.75 20.63 -21.36
N THR A 424 -11.57 21.26 -21.40
CA THR A 424 -10.98 21.83 -22.62
C THR A 424 -10.50 20.77 -23.62
N TRP A 425 -9.96 19.64 -23.13
CA TRP A 425 -9.52 18.54 -23.97
C TRP A 425 -10.63 17.50 -24.27
N GLY A 426 -11.78 17.57 -23.59
CA GLY A 426 -12.86 16.60 -23.74
C GLY A 426 -12.46 15.20 -23.28
N VAL A 427 -11.76 15.10 -22.15
CA VAL A 427 -11.21 13.86 -21.57
C VAL A 427 -11.93 13.48 -20.29
N ARG A 428 -11.90 12.20 -19.91
CA ARG A 428 -12.67 11.70 -18.76
C ARG A 428 -12.11 12.14 -17.41
N GLY A 429 -10.81 12.43 -17.33
CA GLY A 429 -10.21 13.08 -16.17
C GLY A 429 -8.80 13.61 -16.46
N VAL A 430 -8.39 14.60 -15.67
CA VAL A 430 -7.02 15.14 -15.65
C VAL A 430 -6.50 15.07 -14.22
N CYS A 431 -5.27 14.61 -14.05
CA CYS A 431 -4.59 14.50 -12.78
C CYS A 431 -3.33 15.37 -12.78
N VAL A 432 -3.42 16.55 -12.17
CA VAL A 432 -2.31 17.50 -12.06
C VAL A 432 -1.38 17.05 -10.95
N THR A 433 -0.16 16.63 -11.27
CA THR A 433 0.84 16.20 -10.28
C THR A 433 1.60 17.40 -9.70
N THR A 434 1.78 17.43 -8.38
CA THR A 434 2.36 18.54 -7.62
C THR A 434 3.61 18.13 -6.83
N GLY A 435 4.30 17.07 -7.28
CA GLY A 435 5.54 16.56 -6.68
C GLY A 435 5.30 16.03 -5.26
N ALA A 436 6.11 16.49 -4.30
CA ALA A 436 6.04 16.05 -2.90
C ALA A 436 4.72 16.38 -2.16
N GLN A 437 3.80 17.11 -2.78
CA GLN A 437 2.44 17.30 -2.27
C GLN A 437 1.48 16.17 -2.67
N GLY A 438 1.71 15.47 -3.79
CA GLY A 438 0.78 14.48 -4.35
C GLY A 438 0.24 14.87 -5.72
N ALA A 439 -1.04 14.63 -5.96
CA ALA A 439 -1.72 14.94 -7.21
C ALA A 439 -3.21 15.27 -7.03
N TRP A 440 -3.77 16.01 -7.99
CA TRP A 440 -5.17 16.48 -7.99
C TRP A 440 -5.90 15.98 -9.23
N LEU A 441 -6.83 15.03 -9.05
CA LEU A 441 -7.67 14.45 -10.09
C LEU A 441 -9.01 15.19 -10.18
N ALA A 442 -9.34 15.77 -11.33
CA ALA A 442 -10.68 16.25 -11.64
C ALA A 442 -11.27 15.51 -12.84
N SER A 443 -12.59 15.33 -12.84
CA SER A 443 -13.39 14.88 -13.99
C SER A 443 -14.39 15.99 -14.36
N PRO A 444 -14.85 16.11 -15.62
CA PRO A 444 -15.76 17.19 -16.01
C PRO A 444 -17.07 17.16 -15.21
N GLY A 445 -17.36 18.23 -14.47
CA GLY A 445 -18.57 18.35 -13.65
C GLY A 445 -18.57 17.59 -12.32
N THR A 446 -17.39 17.27 -11.78
CA THR A 446 -17.23 16.66 -10.44
C THR A 446 -16.13 17.37 -9.64
N ASP A 447 -16.32 17.47 -8.33
CA ASP A 447 -15.29 18.01 -7.41
C ASP A 447 -13.95 17.28 -7.55
N ALA A 448 -12.84 18.01 -7.36
CA ALA A 448 -11.49 17.46 -7.49
C ALA A 448 -11.12 16.58 -6.28
N VAL A 449 -10.54 15.41 -6.58
CA VAL A 449 -10.01 14.44 -5.60
C VAL A 449 -8.51 14.65 -5.42
N PHE A 450 -8.09 14.93 -4.20
CA PHE A 450 -6.67 15.03 -3.84
C PHE A 450 -6.12 13.67 -3.37
N ALA A 451 -4.96 13.28 -3.92
CA ALA A 451 -4.21 12.09 -3.53
C ALA A 451 -2.81 12.51 -3.00
N PRO A 452 -2.55 12.44 -1.69
CA PRO A 452 -1.30 12.94 -1.10
C PRO A 452 -0.10 12.01 -1.38
N ALA A 453 1.07 12.61 -1.64
CA ALA A 453 2.32 11.86 -1.75
C ALA A 453 2.83 11.40 -0.37
N ALA A 454 3.60 10.30 -0.34
CA ALA A 454 4.34 9.93 0.86
C ALA A 454 5.54 10.86 1.06
N VAL A 455 5.88 11.16 2.32
CA VAL A 455 7.01 12.04 2.65
C VAL A 455 8.32 11.29 2.45
N VAL A 456 8.96 11.49 1.29
CA VAL A 456 10.26 10.88 0.96
C VAL A 456 11.42 11.77 1.42
N ALA A 457 12.36 11.19 2.18
CA ALA A 457 13.52 11.90 2.72
C ALA A 457 14.69 11.95 1.72
N GLY A 458 14.49 12.63 0.59
CA GLY A 458 15.45 12.69 -0.54
C GLY A 458 15.05 11.77 -1.69
N GLY A 459 16.00 11.42 -2.56
CA GLY A 459 15.76 10.61 -3.76
C GLY A 459 15.85 11.40 -5.07
N ASP A 460 15.81 10.69 -6.20
CA ASP A 460 15.87 11.27 -7.55
C ASP A 460 14.45 11.37 -8.13
N PRO A 461 13.90 12.57 -8.40
CA PRO A 461 12.59 12.73 -9.03
C PRO A 461 12.57 12.36 -10.52
N CYS A 462 13.74 12.09 -11.14
CA CYS A 462 13.83 11.65 -12.53
C CYS A 462 13.06 10.34 -12.74
N GLY A 463 12.07 10.37 -13.64
CA GLY A 463 11.19 9.22 -13.95
C GLY A 463 9.94 9.09 -13.08
N ALA A 464 9.69 10.01 -12.13
CA ALA A 464 8.49 9.93 -11.28
C ALA A 464 7.18 10.09 -12.07
N GLY A 465 7.20 10.86 -13.17
CA GLY A 465 6.09 10.98 -14.13
C GLY A 465 5.86 9.67 -14.90
N ASP A 466 6.92 9.10 -15.49
CA ASP A 466 6.88 7.79 -16.16
C ASP A 466 6.30 6.70 -15.24
N SER A 467 6.77 6.66 -13.98
CA SER A 467 6.31 5.71 -12.96
C SER A 467 4.83 5.90 -12.60
N PHE A 468 4.40 7.16 -12.44
CA PHE A 468 3.00 7.51 -12.21
C PHE A 468 2.11 7.05 -13.37
N ALA A 469 2.45 7.44 -14.60
CA ALA A 469 1.65 7.15 -15.78
C ALA A 469 1.60 5.64 -16.10
N ALA A 470 2.72 4.92 -15.91
CA ALA A 470 2.79 3.46 -15.98
C ALA A 470 1.87 2.78 -14.96
N SER A 471 1.92 3.19 -13.69
CA SER A 471 1.06 2.64 -12.63
C SER A 471 -0.42 2.91 -12.88
N ALA A 472 -0.76 4.13 -13.31
CA ALA A 472 -2.13 4.50 -13.67
C ALA A 472 -2.67 3.66 -14.84
N ALA A 473 -1.86 3.46 -15.89
CA ALA A 473 -2.26 2.63 -17.04
C ALA A 473 -2.50 1.17 -16.65
N VAL A 474 -1.56 0.54 -15.92
CA VAL A 474 -1.71 -0.84 -15.42
C VAL A 474 -2.93 -0.96 -14.50
N SER A 475 -3.15 0.01 -13.61
CA SER A 475 -4.32 0.05 -12.72
C SER A 475 -5.64 0.05 -13.50
N LEU A 476 -5.76 0.89 -14.53
CA LEU A 476 -6.95 0.96 -15.38
C LEU A 476 -7.13 -0.29 -16.25
N ALA A 477 -6.06 -0.94 -16.70
CA ALA A 477 -6.12 -2.22 -17.39
C ALA A 477 -6.71 -3.35 -16.50
N THR A 478 -6.46 -3.28 -15.19
CA THR A 478 -7.06 -4.21 -14.21
C THR A 478 -8.51 -3.84 -13.80
N GLY A 479 -9.11 -2.82 -14.42
CA GLY A 479 -10.50 -2.43 -14.21
C GLY A 479 -10.77 -1.56 -12.97
N ARG A 480 -9.73 -0.96 -12.37
CA ARG A 480 -9.88 0.02 -11.28
C ARG A 480 -10.55 1.32 -11.76
N VAL A 481 -11.15 2.08 -10.85
CA VAL A 481 -11.65 3.43 -11.15
C VAL A 481 -10.52 4.48 -11.15
N LEU A 482 -10.77 5.65 -11.75
CA LEU A 482 -9.74 6.70 -11.93
C LEU A 482 -9.09 7.15 -10.61
N SER A 483 -9.85 7.28 -9.53
CA SER A 483 -9.33 7.66 -8.20
C SER A 483 -8.42 6.57 -7.61
N GLU A 484 -8.81 5.30 -7.67
CA GLU A 484 -7.98 4.16 -7.24
C GLU A 484 -6.68 4.04 -8.05
N ALA A 485 -6.75 4.31 -9.36
CA ALA A 485 -5.59 4.31 -10.24
C ALA A 485 -4.63 5.46 -9.92
N VAL A 486 -5.15 6.67 -9.66
CA VAL A 486 -4.35 7.83 -9.24
C VAL A 486 -3.71 7.61 -7.86
N VAL A 487 -4.45 7.09 -6.87
CA VAL A 487 -3.89 6.79 -5.54
C VAL A 487 -2.78 5.74 -5.61
N ALA A 488 -2.96 4.68 -6.41
CA ALA A 488 -1.90 3.70 -6.65
C ALA A 488 -0.68 4.34 -7.34
N ALA A 489 -0.91 5.19 -8.34
CA ALA A 489 0.16 5.88 -9.07
C ALA A 489 0.94 6.89 -8.21
N VAL A 490 0.29 7.62 -7.28
CA VAL A 490 0.99 8.47 -6.30
C VAL A 490 1.87 7.61 -5.37
N ALA A 491 1.38 6.46 -4.92
CA ALA A 491 2.13 5.57 -4.04
C ALA A 491 3.35 4.95 -4.75
N ASP A 492 3.18 4.45 -5.98
CA ASP A 492 4.27 3.93 -6.82
C ASP A 492 5.31 5.01 -7.15
N ALA A 493 4.88 6.20 -7.57
CA ALA A 493 5.79 7.31 -7.87
C ALA A 493 6.55 7.79 -6.60
N SER A 494 5.91 7.75 -5.43
CA SER A 494 6.60 8.03 -4.16
C SER A 494 7.66 6.97 -3.84
N ALA A 495 7.35 5.68 -4.05
CA ALA A 495 8.29 4.58 -3.87
C ALA A 495 9.45 4.61 -4.89
N TRP A 496 9.18 5.04 -6.14
CA TRP A 496 10.18 5.27 -7.18
C TRP A 496 11.22 6.31 -6.77
N VAL A 497 10.78 7.48 -6.27
CA VAL A 497 11.70 8.52 -5.77
C VAL A 497 12.51 8.00 -4.59
N ALA A 498 11.86 7.28 -3.65
CA ALA A 498 12.54 6.66 -2.50
C ALA A 498 13.62 5.66 -2.92
N GLY A 499 13.39 4.88 -3.99
CA GLY A 499 14.34 3.94 -4.59
C GLY A 499 15.47 4.58 -5.41
N GLY A 500 15.65 5.90 -5.34
CA GLY A 500 16.68 6.61 -6.12
C GLY A 500 16.32 6.82 -7.59
N GLY A 501 15.03 6.76 -7.93
CA GLY A 501 14.48 7.08 -9.25
C GLY A 501 15.10 6.29 -10.40
N ALA A 502 15.16 6.92 -11.58
CA ALA A 502 15.74 6.30 -12.78
C ALA A 502 17.19 5.83 -12.56
N SER A 503 17.95 6.55 -11.73
CA SER A 503 19.34 6.26 -11.42
C SER A 503 19.49 4.97 -10.60
N GLY A 504 18.65 4.79 -9.56
CA GLY A 504 18.63 3.60 -8.70
C GLY A 504 18.03 2.37 -9.39
N TRP A 505 16.93 2.53 -10.12
CA TRP A 505 16.30 1.43 -10.87
C TRP A 505 17.25 0.79 -11.90
N ARG A 506 18.05 1.60 -12.60
CA ARG A 506 19.09 1.10 -13.52
C ARG A 506 20.21 0.33 -12.81
N ALA A 507 20.55 0.70 -11.57
CA ALA A 507 21.54 -0.04 -10.79
C ALA A 507 21.05 -1.45 -10.45
N ALA A 508 19.80 -1.57 -9.95
CA ALA A 508 19.17 -2.86 -9.66
C ALA A 508 19.04 -3.75 -10.92
N GLN A 509 18.65 -3.16 -12.06
CA GLN A 509 18.60 -3.90 -13.34
C GLN A 509 19.97 -4.44 -13.78
N ARG A 510 21.05 -3.64 -13.65
CA ARG A 510 22.41 -4.10 -13.98
C ARG A 510 22.90 -5.20 -13.04
N GLU A 511 22.58 -5.11 -11.75
CA GLU A 511 22.91 -6.15 -10.77
C GLU A 511 22.20 -7.47 -11.14
N ALA A 512 20.89 -7.42 -11.38
CA ALA A 512 20.11 -8.58 -11.83
C ALA A 512 20.62 -9.17 -13.16
N ALA A 513 20.96 -8.34 -14.14
CA ALA A 513 21.54 -8.78 -15.41
C ALA A 513 22.93 -9.41 -15.24
N SER A 514 23.78 -8.86 -14.35
CA SER A 514 25.12 -9.40 -14.07
C SER A 514 25.07 -10.79 -13.43
N LEU A 515 24.05 -11.06 -12.60
CA LEU A 515 23.80 -12.36 -11.97
C LEU A 515 23.26 -13.40 -12.97
N GLY A 516 22.77 -12.98 -14.13
CA GLY A 516 22.32 -13.87 -15.22
C GLY A 516 23.42 -14.71 -15.89
N ALA A 517 24.70 -14.42 -15.63
CA ALA A 517 25.84 -15.09 -16.27
C ALA A 517 26.65 -16.03 -15.34
N ALA A 518 26.18 -16.31 -14.12
CA ALA A 518 26.83 -17.26 -13.21
C ALA A 518 25.84 -17.97 -12.28
N ALA A 519 25.25 -19.07 -12.75
CA ALA A 519 24.48 -19.95 -11.86
C ALA A 519 25.41 -20.59 -10.81
N ALA A 520 25.01 -20.49 -9.53
CA ALA A 520 25.68 -21.07 -8.38
C ALA A 520 27.10 -20.53 -8.03
N SER A 521 27.17 -19.26 -7.64
CA SER A 521 27.62 -18.99 -6.28
C SER A 521 26.46 -18.51 -5.42
N THR A 522 25.60 -19.44 -4.99
CA THR A 522 24.80 -19.19 -3.80
C THR A 522 25.77 -18.96 -2.65
N ALA A 523 25.92 -17.71 -2.23
CA ALA A 523 26.44 -17.44 -0.90
C ALA A 523 25.58 -18.25 0.07
N GLU A 524 26.21 -19.16 0.81
CA GLU A 524 25.48 -20.06 1.70
C GLU A 524 24.64 -19.20 2.64
N ARG A 525 23.33 -19.44 2.70
CA ARG A 525 22.51 -18.92 3.81
C ARG A 525 22.98 -19.66 5.06
N SER A 526 24.01 -19.10 5.68
CA SER A 526 24.69 -19.64 6.86
C SER A 526 23.64 -19.98 7.90
N ALA A 527 23.83 -21.13 8.57
CA ALA A 527 22.84 -21.75 9.46
C ALA A 527 22.12 -20.70 10.31
N PRO A 528 20.77 -20.67 10.24
CA PRO A 528 19.92 -19.48 10.16
C PRO A 528 20.57 -18.24 10.78
N SER A 529 21.33 -17.51 9.95
CA SER A 529 22.23 -16.45 10.40
C SER A 529 21.48 -15.51 11.35
N SER A 530 21.94 -15.45 12.59
CA SER A 530 21.24 -14.74 13.65
C SER A 530 21.08 -13.27 13.25
N ALA A 531 20.10 -12.57 13.82
CA ALA A 531 19.97 -11.15 13.47
C ALA A 531 21.21 -10.32 13.86
N ALA A 532 22.04 -10.80 14.80
CA ALA A 532 23.37 -10.22 15.04
C ALA A 532 24.30 -10.37 13.82
N ASP A 533 24.30 -11.52 13.14
CA ASP A 533 25.07 -11.76 11.91
C ASP A 533 24.55 -10.92 10.73
N VAL A 534 23.23 -10.82 10.59
CA VAL A 534 22.59 -9.98 9.56
C VAL A 534 22.91 -8.50 9.79
N VAL A 535 22.82 -8.02 11.02
CA VAL A 535 23.19 -6.65 11.40
C VAL A 535 24.68 -6.38 11.25
N ALA A 536 25.55 -7.30 11.66
CA ALA A 536 26.99 -7.15 11.49
C ALA A 536 27.36 -7.03 10.00
N ARG A 537 26.74 -7.85 9.13
CA ARG A 537 26.92 -7.80 7.69
C ARG A 537 26.45 -6.47 7.09
N VAL A 538 25.24 -6.01 7.42
CA VAL A 538 24.66 -4.76 6.90
C VAL A 538 25.46 -3.54 7.37
N ARG A 539 25.90 -3.50 8.64
CA ARG A 539 26.77 -2.41 9.14
C ARG A 539 28.16 -2.42 8.53
N ALA A 540 28.74 -3.59 8.23
CA ALA A 540 30.05 -3.68 7.60
C ALA A 540 30.11 -3.04 6.21
N THR A 541 28.96 -2.96 5.52
CA THR A 541 28.81 -2.23 4.24
C THR A 541 28.26 -0.81 4.39
N GLY A 542 28.04 -0.33 5.62
CA GLY A 542 27.45 0.99 5.90
C GLY A 542 25.94 1.10 5.60
N GLY A 543 25.23 -0.04 5.49
CA GLY A 543 23.81 -0.09 5.20
C GLY A 543 22.93 0.16 6.43
N THR A 544 21.66 0.47 6.17
CA THR A 544 20.62 0.81 7.14
C THR A 544 19.89 -0.44 7.60
N VAL A 545 20.04 -0.83 8.87
CA VAL A 545 19.23 -1.90 9.47
C VAL A 545 17.84 -1.33 9.79
N VAL A 546 16.81 -1.80 9.07
CA VAL A 546 15.44 -1.65 9.51
C VAL A 546 15.11 -2.79 10.47
N ALA A 547 14.43 -2.50 11.56
CA ALA A 547 13.66 -3.50 12.28
C ALA A 547 12.18 -3.11 12.33
N THR A 548 11.31 -4.11 12.30
CA THR A 548 9.88 -3.92 12.61
C THR A 548 9.44 -4.99 13.61
N GLY A 549 8.94 -4.55 14.75
CA GLY A 549 8.37 -5.44 15.77
C GLY A 549 6.91 -5.68 15.47
N GLY A 550 6.55 -6.92 15.15
CA GLY A 550 5.31 -7.21 14.46
C GLY A 550 4.85 -8.65 14.59
N CYS A 551 3.58 -8.83 14.20
CA CYS A 551 2.71 -9.66 15.02
C CYS A 551 1.74 -10.56 14.23
N PHE A 552 1.98 -10.71 12.93
CA PHE A 552 1.88 -11.87 12.02
C PHE A 552 1.51 -13.29 12.57
N ASP A 553 0.27 -13.77 12.42
CA ASP A 553 -0.15 -15.19 12.60
C ASP A 553 -0.68 -15.79 11.32
N VAL A 554 -1.94 -15.51 11.01
CA VAL A 554 -2.59 -15.85 9.74
C VAL A 554 -2.51 -14.59 8.89
N LEU A 555 -1.30 -14.39 8.38
CA LEU A 555 -0.90 -13.24 7.56
C LEU A 555 -1.93 -12.92 6.47
N HIS A 556 -2.17 -11.63 6.31
CA HIS A 556 -3.06 -11.05 5.29
C HIS A 556 -2.35 -9.95 4.51
N ALA A 557 -2.94 -9.54 3.39
CA ALA A 557 -2.36 -8.55 2.48
C ALA A 557 -1.97 -7.20 3.14
N GLY A 558 -2.66 -6.79 4.22
CA GLY A 558 -2.31 -5.59 4.99
C GLY A 558 -1.00 -5.75 5.77
N HIS A 559 -0.75 -6.92 6.38
CA HIS A 559 0.54 -7.22 7.01
C HIS A 559 1.66 -7.41 5.99
N VAL A 560 1.39 -8.02 4.83
CA VAL A 560 2.37 -8.12 3.73
C VAL A 560 2.74 -6.72 3.23
N ALA A 561 1.76 -5.87 2.91
CA ALA A 561 2.01 -4.49 2.47
C ALA A 561 2.71 -3.63 3.56
N THR A 562 2.43 -3.89 4.85
CA THR A 562 3.13 -3.24 5.98
C THR A 562 4.59 -3.70 6.08
N LEU A 563 4.87 -5.00 5.91
CA LEU A 563 6.23 -5.56 5.90
C LEU A 563 7.03 -5.05 4.71
N GLU A 564 6.44 -5.05 3.52
CA GLU A 564 7.05 -4.41 2.34
C GLU A 564 7.30 -2.91 2.56
N ALA A 565 6.36 -2.19 3.20
CA ALA A 565 6.53 -0.77 3.51
C ALA A 565 7.64 -0.53 4.54
N ALA A 566 7.85 -1.45 5.49
CA ALA A 566 8.99 -1.42 6.39
C ALA A 566 10.30 -1.76 5.66
N ARG A 567 10.30 -2.76 4.78
CA ARG A 567 11.47 -3.17 3.99
C ARG A 567 11.96 -2.07 3.05
N ARG A 568 11.07 -1.17 2.61
CA ARG A 568 11.38 0.03 1.81
C ARG A 568 12.09 1.16 2.60
N LEU A 569 12.36 1.01 3.89
CA LEU A 569 13.00 2.04 4.72
C LEU A 569 14.51 1.84 4.97
N GLY A 570 15.13 0.83 4.35
CA GLY A 570 16.55 0.50 4.50
C GLY A 570 16.93 -0.84 3.88
N ASP A 571 18.15 -1.29 4.15
CA ASP A 571 18.83 -2.30 3.34
C ASP A 571 18.57 -3.75 3.78
N ALA A 572 18.07 -3.95 5.01
CA ALA A 572 17.53 -5.23 5.50
C ALA A 572 16.41 -4.99 6.51
N LEU A 573 15.39 -5.87 6.52
CA LEU A 573 14.32 -5.88 7.52
C LEU A 573 14.48 -7.05 8.49
N VAL A 574 14.89 -6.73 9.71
CA VAL A 574 14.83 -7.64 10.85
C VAL A 574 13.43 -7.57 11.45
N VAL A 575 12.60 -8.58 11.19
CA VAL A 575 11.31 -8.69 11.86
C VAL A 575 11.51 -9.20 13.29
N LEU A 576 11.23 -8.35 14.26
CA LEU A 576 11.12 -8.77 15.65
C LEU A 576 9.73 -9.40 15.85
N LEU A 577 9.56 -10.64 15.35
CA LEU A 577 8.52 -11.58 15.78
C LEU A 577 8.92 -12.04 17.16
N ASN A 578 8.49 -11.36 18.23
CA ASN A 578 8.86 -11.79 19.58
C ASN A 578 8.40 -13.25 19.86
N ALA A 579 8.91 -13.88 20.91
CA ALA A 579 8.93 -15.32 21.20
C ALA A 579 7.66 -15.89 21.81
N ASP A 580 7.54 -17.22 21.86
CA ASP A 580 6.37 -17.99 22.31
C ASP A 580 5.87 -17.57 23.69
N SER A 581 6.81 -17.18 24.54
CA SER A 581 6.54 -16.64 25.88
C SER A 581 5.97 -15.20 25.87
N SER A 582 5.80 -14.55 24.71
CA SER A 582 5.77 -13.08 24.57
C SER A 582 4.62 -12.48 23.72
N VAL A 583 3.77 -13.28 23.08
CA VAL A 583 2.28 -13.30 22.99
C VAL A 583 1.73 -14.65 23.41
N ARG A 584 2.47 -15.29 24.30
CA ARG A 584 1.85 -15.40 25.61
C ARG A 584 2.14 -14.21 26.54
N ARG A 585 2.76 -13.10 26.03
CA ARG A 585 2.87 -11.73 26.63
C ARG A 585 2.88 -10.39 25.75
N LEU A 586 2.20 -10.21 24.59
CA LEU A 586 1.42 -9.02 24.12
C LEU A 586 -0.08 -9.16 23.57
N LYS A 587 -0.74 -10.31 23.24
CA LYS A 587 -2.20 -10.56 22.94
C LYS A 587 -2.67 -12.08 22.97
N GLY A 588 -3.75 -12.54 23.67
CA GLY A 588 -4.51 -13.85 23.79
C GLY A 588 -4.07 -15.13 24.64
N PRO A 589 -4.99 -15.86 25.37
CA PRO A 589 -4.77 -17.19 26.09
C PRO A 589 -5.24 -18.70 25.73
N THR A 590 -6.10 -19.22 24.79
CA THR A 590 -6.17 -20.67 24.29
C THR A 590 -5.79 -20.92 22.79
N ARG A 591 -6.41 -20.23 21.82
CA ARG A 591 -6.24 -20.35 20.35
C ARG A 591 -4.83 -19.94 19.80
N PRO A 592 -4.07 -20.81 19.11
CA PRO A 592 -3.33 -20.32 17.94
C PRO A 592 -4.26 -20.22 16.74
N VAL A 593 -3.76 -19.75 15.60
CA VAL A 593 -3.80 -20.72 14.51
C VAL A 593 -2.43 -21.36 14.38
N ASN A 594 -1.34 -20.58 14.29
CA ASN A 594 0.00 -21.10 14.00
C ASN A 594 0.99 -20.84 15.16
N ASP A 595 1.94 -21.75 15.44
CA ASP A 595 2.98 -21.58 16.48
C ASP A 595 4.23 -20.84 15.98
N GLU A 596 5.30 -20.67 16.78
CA GLU A 596 6.47 -19.88 16.30
C GLU A 596 7.36 -20.57 15.32
N VAL A 597 7.44 -21.89 15.39
CA VAL A 597 8.15 -22.66 14.38
C VAL A 597 7.44 -22.43 13.04
N ASP A 598 6.11 -22.40 13.04
CA ASP A 598 5.32 -22.10 11.83
C ASP A 598 5.39 -20.63 11.41
N ARG A 599 5.19 -19.63 12.28
CA ARG A 599 5.14 -18.22 11.83
C ARG A 599 6.49 -17.57 11.62
N ALA A 600 7.52 -17.96 12.39
CA ALA A 600 8.87 -17.54 12.05
C ALA A 600 9.26 -18.09 10.67
N ARG A 601 8.80 -19.31 10.35
CA ARG A 601 8.96 -19.92 9.03
C ARG A 601 8.11 -19.29 7.93
N VAL A 602 6.86 -18.90 8.19
CA VAL A 602 6.01 -18.19 7.22
C VAL A 602 6.55 -16.78 6.96
N LEU A 603 7.04 -16.07 7.99
CA LEU A 603 7.70 -14.77 7.79
C LEU A 603 9.04 -14.86 7.11
N ALA A 604 9.90 -15.81 7.50
CA ALA A 604 11.17 -16.06 6.81
C ALA A 604 11.00 -16.66 5.39
N ALA A 605 9.76 -16.89 4.96
CA ALA A 605 9.36 -17.22 3.60
C ALA A 605 8.71 -16.04 2.84
N LEU A 606 8.66 -14.84 3.43
CA LEU A 606 8.33 -13.60 2.73
C LEU A 606 9.61 -12.92 2.25
N ASP A 607 9.71 -12.61 0.96
CA ASP A 607 10.91 -12.03 0.34
C ASP A 607 11.30 -10.65 0.91
N CYS A 608 10.42 -10.01 1.68
CA CYS A 608 10.67 -8.73 2.35
C CYS A 608 11.22 -8.86 3.80
N VAL A 609 11.54 -10.06 4.28
CA VAL A 609 11.99 -10.32 5.67
C VAL A 609 13.36 -11.00 5.70
N ASP A 610 14.40 -10.25 6.05
CA ASP A 610 15.80 -10.71 6.00
C ASP A 610 16.22 -11.52 7.26
N ALA A 611 15.56 -11.30 8.40
CA ALA A 611 15.77 -12.06 9.63
C ALA A 611 14.52 -12.02 10.54
N VAL A 612 14.37 -13.04 11.40
CA VAL A 612 13.27 -13.14 12.36
C VAL A 612 13.82 -13.33 13.78
N VAL A 613 13.57 -12.36 14.68
CA VAL A 613 14.11 -12.38 16.06
C VAL A 613 13.04 -12.71 17.07
N VAL A 614 13.14 -13.93 17.57
CA VAL A 614 12.27 -14.58 18.54
C VAL A 614 12.58 -14.10 19.97
N PHE A 615 12.28 -12.83 20.28
CA PHE A 615 12.63 -12.18 21.56
C PHE A 615 11.58 -12.37 22.68
N SER A 616 11.98 -12.74 23.89
CA SER A 616 11.04 -13.19 24.94
C SER A 616 10.45 -12.08 25.80
N GLU A 617 10.69 -10.81 25.50
CA GLU A 617 10.41 -9.64 26.35
C GLU A 617 9.09 -8.92 26.00
N ASP A 618 8.41 -8.34 26.99
CA ASP A 618 7.13 -7.59 26.84
C ASP A 618 7.26 -6.30 26.00
N ASP A 619 8.49 -5.97 25.63
CA ASP A 619 8.89 -4.68 25.09
C ASP A 619 10.17 -4.90 24.26
N PRO A 620 10.25 -4.37 23.03
CA PRO A 620 11.37 -4.63 22.13
C PRO A 620 12.68 -4.00 22.59
N ARG A 621 12.72 -3.13 23.62
CA ARG A 621 13.92 -2.38 24.01
C ARG A 621 15.13 -3.24 24.34
N THR A 622 14.98 -4.47 24.86
CA THR A 622 16.13 -5.39 25.04
C THR A 622 16.67 -5.84 23.68
N ALA A 623 15.82 -6.49 22.87
CA ALA A 623 16.16 -6.92 21.52
C ALA A 623 16.66 -5.77 20.63
N LEU A 624 16.17 -4.54 20.84
CA LEU A 624 16.64 -3.32 20.17
C LEU A 624 17.95 -2.79 20.75
N ALA A 625 18.23 -2.91 22.05
CA ALA A 625 19.52 -2.54 22.64
C ALA A 625 20.67 -3.46 22.18
N ASP A 626 20.32 -4.72 21.89
CA ASP A 626 21.21 -5.74 21.33
C ASP A 626 21.37 -5.57 19.81
N LEU A 627 20.26 -5.43 19.07
CA LEU A 627 20.25 -5.27 17.60
C LEU A 627 20.73 -3.89 17.14
N ARG A 628 20.34 -2.83 17.86
CA ARG A 628 20.56 -1.39 17.60
C ARG A 628 20.16 -0.86 16.21
N PRO A 629 18.98 -1.18 15.68
CA PRO A 629 18.62 -0.82 14.31
C PRO A 629 18.69 0.69 14.06
N ASP A 630 19.02 1.03 12.82
CA ASP A 630 19.17 2.40 12.32
C ASP A 630 17.80 3.01 11.95
N VAL A 631 16.81 2.17 11.61
CA VAL A 631 15.40 2.53 11.49
C VAL A 631 14.52 1.53 12.24
N TRP A 632 13.65 2.04 13.11
CA TRP A 632 12.54 1.29 13.69
C TRP A 632 11.24 1.64 12.97
N ALA A 633 10.69 0.68 12.23
CA ALA A 633 9.55 0.84 11.35
C ALA A 633 8.26 0.28 11.97
N LYS A 634 7.14 1.01 11.87
CA LYS A 634 5.88 0.62 12.50
C LYS A 634 4.66 0.90 11.62
N GLY A 635 3.86 -0.14 11.35
CA GLY A 635 2.59 -0.01 10.63
C GLY A 635 1.41 0.37 11.53
N GLY A 636 0.55 1.26 11.02
CA GLY A 636 -0.63 1.77 11.71
C GLY A 636 -0.60 3.29 11.85
N ASP A 637 -1.77 3.90 12.05
CA ASP A 637 -1.87 5.33 12.26
C ASP A 637 -1.68 5.68 13.74
N TYR A 638 -0.40 5.81 14.14
CA TYR A 638 0.00 6.27 15.47
C TYR A 638 -0.19 7.78 15.68
N GLY A 639 -0.76 8.50 14.69
CA GLY A 639 -1.28 9.87 14.69
C GLY A 639 -0.38 11.02 15.21
N GLY A 640 0.82 10.75 15.72
CA GLY A 640 1.72 11.74 16.34
C GLY A 640 2.37 11.36 17.67
N ALA A 641 2.10 10.18 18.24
CA ALA A 641 2.73 9.75 19.50
C ALA A 641 4.11 9.09 19.29
N GLU A 642 5.09 9.42 20.14
CA GLU A 642 6.41 8.79 20.11
C GLU A 642 6.38 7.37 20.72
N LEU A 643 7.08 6.42 20.09
CA LEU A 643 7.16 5.05 20.60
C LEU A 643 8.06 4.97 21.86
N PRO A 644 7.74 4.15 22.87
CA PRO A 644 8.55 4.00 24.10
C PRO A 644 10.01 3.58 23.87
N GLU A 645 10.26 2.87 22.76
CA GLU A 645 11.57 2.48 22.26
C GLU A 645 12.28 3.59 21.47
N ALA A 646 11.60 4.67 21.05
CA ALA A 646 12.18 5.77 20.28
C ALA A 646 13.29 6.54 21.03
N PRO A 647 13.17 6.89 22.33
CA PRO A 647 14.28 7.48 23.09
C PRO A 647 15.51 6.57 23.16
N LEU A 648 15.32 5.26 23.15
CA LEU A 648 16.41 4.28 23.17
C LEU A 648 17.07 4.16 21.78
N VAL A 649 16.27 4.01 20.72
CA VAL A 649 16.72 3.93 19.33
C VAL A 649 17.48 5.20 18.92
N ARG A 650 16.97 6.38 19.29
CA ARG A 650 17.68 7.66 19.10
C ARG A 650 18.90 7.81 20.00
N GLY A 651 18.98 7.06 21.11
CA GLY A 651 20.13 7.03 22.01
C GLY A 651 21.41 6.51 21.37
N TRP A 652 21.33 5.82 20.23
CA TRP A 652 22.47 5.52 19.34
C TRP A 652 22.36 6.17 17.95
N GLY A 653 21.49 7.16 17.78
CA GLY A 653 21.29 7.89 16.51
C GLY A 653 20.26 7.28 15.55
N GLY A 654 19.62 6.17 15.91
CA GLY A 654 18.59 5.52 15.09
C GLY A 654 17.32 6.36 14.94
N ARG A 655 16.61 6.14 13.83
CA ARG A 655 15.35 6.82 13.46
C ARG A 655 14.14 5.94 13.78
N VAL A 656 12.98 6.57 13.90
CA VAL A 656 11.68 5.88 14.04
C VAL A 656 10.74 6.38 12.95
N VAL A 657 10.05 5.46 12.28
CA VAL A 657 9.22 5.75 11.10
C VAL A 657 7.89 5.01 11.19
N LEU A 658 6.82 5.71 10.84
CA LEU A 658 5.44 5.23 10.83
C LEU A 658 4.99 4.97 9.38
N LEU A 659 4.15 3.96 9.17
CA LEU A 659 3.76 3.47 7.85
C LEU A 659 2.23 3.41 7.70
N PRO A 660 1.69 3.86 6.54
CA PRO A 660 0.25 3.96 6.34
C PRO A 660 -0.42 2.58 6.36
N TYR A 661 -1.62 2.53 6.96
CA TYR A 661 -2.45 1.33 7.00
C TYR A 661 -3.26 1.17 5.70
N LEU A 662 -3.28 -0.04 5.13
CA LEU A 662 -4.11 -0.39 3.98
C LEU A 662 -5.29 -1.25 4.44
N ASP A 663 -6.50 -0.71 4.28
CA ASP A 663 -7.70 -1.21 4.94
C ASP A 663 -8.49 -2.25 4.12
N GLY A 664 -9.49 -2.88 4.74
CA GLY A 664 -10.52 -3.69 4.08
C GLY A 664 -10.33 -5.21 4.14
N ARG A 665 -9.18 -5.70 4.62
CA ARG A 665 -9.00 -7.11 5.04
C ARG A 665 -7.99 -7.22 6.16
N SER A 666 -8.43 -7.53 7.38
CA SER A 666 -7.59 -8.14 8.42
C SER A 666 -7.66 -9.68 8.33
N THR A 667 -6.77 -10.36 9.07
CA THR A 667 -6.81 -11.82 9.33
C THR A 667 -8.21 -12.37 9.62
N THR A 668 -9.03 -11.62 10.34
CA THR A 668 -10.32 -12.07 10.87
C THR A 668 -11.42 -12.03 9.85
N SER A 669 -11.44 -10.97 9.06
CA SER A 669 -12.40 -10.76 7.99
C SER A 669 -12.36 -11.92 6.98
N ILE A 670 -11.24 -12.64 6.93
CA ILE A 670 -10.98 -13.84 6.13
C ILE A 670 -11.60 -15.07 6.81
N LEU A 671 -11.33 -15.32 8.09
CA LEU A 671 -11.82 -16.50 8.81
C LEU A 671 -13.33 -16.45 9.13
N ALA A 672 -13.90 -15.26 9.33
CA ALA A 672 -15.34 -15.07 9.53
C ALA A 672 -16.20 -15.44 8.30
N ARG A 673 -15.60 -15.56 7.11
CA ARG A 673 -16.32 -15.88 5.85
C ARG A 673 -16.34 -17.38 5.50
N GLY A 674 -15.77 -18.24 6.34
CA GLY A 674 -15.59 -19.67 6.05
C GLY A 674 -16.63 -20.64 6.63
N ALA A 675 -17.59 -20.18 7.44
CA ALA A 675 -18.53 -21.05 8.16
C ALA A 675 -19.82 -21.33 7.38
N VAL A 676 -20.24 -22.60 7.33
CA VAL A 676 -21.49 -23.05 6.69
C VAL A 676 -22.59 -23.22 7.75
N PRO A 677 -23.84 -22.78 7.51
CA PRO A 677 -24.94 -22.98 8.46
C PRO A 677 -25.26 -24.46 8.72
N SER A 678 -25.41 -24.83 9.98
CA SER A 678 -25.81 -26.18 10.39
C SER A 678 -27.33 -26.38 10.32
N VAL A 679 -27.76 -27.53 9.80
CA VAL A 679 -29.18 -27.90 9.75
C VAL A 679 -29.60 -28.49 11.10
N THR A 680 -30.53 -27.84 11.79
CA THR A 680 -31.15 -28.35 13.02
C THR A 680 -32.30 -29.33 12.71
N PRO A 681 -32.48 -30.39 13.52
CA PRO A 681 -33.44 -31.46 13.23
C PRO A 681 -34.88 -31.08 13.64
N ALA A 682 -35.85 -31.49 12.82
CA ALA A 682 -37.27 -31.32 13.12
C ALA A 682 -37.76 -32.34 14.15
N THR A 683 -38.19 -31.89 15.33
CA THR A 683 -38.85 -32.71 16.35
C THR A 683 -40.36 -32.72 16.16
N SER A 684 -40.96 -33.91 15.98
CA SER A 684 -42.43 -34.05 15.95
C SER A 684 -42.89 -35.46 16.33
N LYS A 685 -43.55 -35.54 17.49
CA LYS A 685 -44.54 -36.55 17.90
C LYS A 685 -44.06 -37.99 18.11
N HIS A 686 -44.01 -38.37 19.40
CA HIS A 686 -44.48 -39.70 19.79
C HIS A 686 -45.92 -39.93 19.28
N GLN A 687 -46.18 -41.13 18.78
CA GLN A 687 -47.46 -41.80 18.96
C GLN A 687 -47.17 -43.28 19.21
N GLU A 688 -47.74 -43.84 20.27
CA GLU A 688 -47.69 -45.26 20.54
C GLU A 688 -48.71 -45.98 19.67
N THR A 689 -48.33 -47.08 19.03
CA THR A 689 -49.22 -48.23 18.89
C THR A 689 -48.45 -49.53 18.68
N THR A 690 -48.86 -50.53 19.45
CA THR A 690 -48.57 -51.95 19.30
C THR A 690 -48.58 -52.45 17.85
N SER A 691 -47.58 -53.24 17.45
CA SER A 691 -47.70 -54.70 17.53
C SER A 691 -46.39 -55.44 17.32
#